data_AF-A0A1H1YLU4-F1
#
_entry.id   AF-A0A1H1YLU4-F1
#
_cell.length_a   1.000
_cell.length_b   1.000
_cell.length_c   1.000
_cell.angle_alpha   90.00
_cell.angle_beta   90.00
_cell.angle_gamma   90.00
#
_symmetry.space_group_name_H-M   'P 1'
#
loop_
_entity.id
_entity.type
_entity.pdbx_description
1 polymer ?
#
loop_
_entity_poly.entity_id
_entity_poly.type
_entity_poly.pdbx_seq_one_letter_code
_entity_poly.pdbx_strand_id
1 'polypeptide(L)'
;MPSNTPKLGLYKYNPSTDGNQTFNVDTALNGNWDKIDTQVGSAKTDISTIKSDLSNTPPTSLSLKPGLQAVTVTRDTPLSVKGIKGRTLANLLGRDGNCESLTPFSFATGAANISTIALSTSDASVGVNGIRLTWSAANAGATYYRGRPITLEAGKRYIALLDVRTDGTGITGRLAVRRTTNWYGNIISTGRGTSYVAFVADGTESHIGIYANVNNLAGFVGFDAVRLFEISQAEYDSVVSMTTEQIVAKYPYVDDIKNVNGVYVRNATQNLFPPLSKWTNGRIYDGAYKFASTQVKGDYEVYAVNNGSASGMMSVKVKLLPNTTYMLSGVTDTYYVYDAYTLSGFANGRSSGTTFTTGAADEYYIGLYNRTATGPSITFKDVILTEGSTIVPFAPQAEQYVYYPDCQLASNLDSTVCDELYTDNTGQARATRRFKTMDLTGDLAWSFGGSVVSGTGYKGVQVPVTGKMDSAILSKYDGKILTYRATGAGFTGGDQQTLTADAFLFISIASADSGWGDSYTPTVDEIKAYFRGWQMGAYSSSFSTPYTGSGTKAWRPIIRDASDASFVTTVPANTYGSFSPYRLQYQLATQTDEPVRSEGAIMLAEGANTLEVGYGAVVRERARIAYSAGFGYEVNDTYWSTSLAYRTKDILNIYRDSIIDKSWARQSHGTPYGLVRATIPANSPITSAVYEVTYLALDAYLIGIPPTQISAEYPTNQRSVTDELVKEATQLVGRVSVLENGTAQAKQPQWITATTLLNGWVNYGVGYPVASYMKDALGFVHMRGLLKSGSVAQGVTLLTLPKGYRPESAVLFVPSTPVINTVSSPLPRLDVLVDGRIILNQVDNNWLDLSCVYFFVGN
;
A
#
# COMPACT_ATOMS: atom_id res chain seq x y z
N MET A 1 17.18 66.54 34.50
CA MET A 1 16.82 66.66 33.07
C MET A 1 15.43 66.06 32.90
N PRO A 2 14.53 66.70 32.15
CA PRO A 2 13.24 66.09 31.84
C PRO A 2 13.45 64.82 30.99
N SER A 3 12.57 63.83 31.16
CA SER A 3 12.65 62.53 30.51
C SER A 3 11.24 61.99 30.21
N ASN A 4 11.13 60.83 29.54
CA ASN A 4 9.84 60.18 29.33
C ASN A 4 9.84 58.78 29.97
N THR A 5 8.66 58.29 30.32
CA THR A 5 8.47 56.90 30.74
C THR A 5 8.69 55.94 29.56
N PRO A 6 9.17 54.70 29.80
CA PRO A 6 9.67 53.83 28.72
C PRO A 6 8.60 53.16 27.85
N LYS A 7 7.38 52.92 28.33
CA LYS A 7 6.36 52.14 27.57
C LYS A 7 5.34 53.02 26.83
N LEU A 8 4.85 54.06 27.50
CA LEU A 8 3.82 54.98 27.03
C LEU A 8 4.39 56.33 26.60
N GLY A 9 5.65 56.63 26.94
CA GLY A 9 6.28 57.90 26.58
C GLY A 9 5.69 59.11 27.33
N LEU A 10 5.19 58.93 28.56
CA LEU A 10 4.64 60.02 29.38
C LEU A 10 5.77 60.95 29.82
N TYR A 11 5.57 62.26 29.67
CA TYR A 11 6.58 63.26 30.01
C TYR A 11 6.79 63.40 31.53
N LYS A 12 8.05 63.34 31.97
CA LYS A 12 8.51 63.51 33.35
C LYS A 12 9.21 64.86 33.48
N TYR A 13 8.71 65.65 34.42
CA TYR A 13 9.28 66.96 34.77
C TYR A 13 10.62 66.79 35.49
N ASN A 14 11.53 67.75 35.33
CA ASN A 14 12.80 67.79 36.01
C ASN A 14 12.67 68.41 37.42
N PRO A 15 12.88 67.65 38.50
CA PRO A 15 12.67 68.17 39.86
C PRO A 15 13.54 69.39 40.20
N SER A 16 14.71 69.54 39.57
CA SER A 16 15.65 70.63 39.85
C SER A 16 15.38 71.95 39.10
N THR A 17 14.70 71.92 37.95
CA THR A 17 14.38 73.12 37.16
C THR A 17 12.91 73.48 37.17
N ASP A 18 12.04 72.49 37.39
CA ASP A 18 10.58 72.64 37.32
C ASP A 18 9.94 72.69 38.72
N GLY A 19 10.77 72.54 39.78
CA GLY A 19 10.38 72.41 41.18
C GLY A 19 10.05 73.70 41.92
N ASN A 20 9.80 74.83 41.24
CA ASN A 20 9.42 76.09 41.88
C ASN A 20 7.93 76.10 42.34
N GLN A 21 7.38 74.93 42.67
CA GLN A 21 5.95 74.69 42.91
C GLN A 21 5.70 74.22 44.35
N THR A 22 4.48 74.45 44.85
CA THR A 22 4.05 74.24 46.25
C THR A 22 3.95 72.78 46.69
N PHE A 23 4.37 71.81 45.86
CA PHE A 23 4.29 70.38 46.13
C PHE A 23 5.43 69.59 45.45
N ASN A 24 5.67 68.35 45.91
CA ASN A 24 6.72 67.46 45.39
C ASN A 24 6.32 66.87 44.02
N VAL A 25 6.99 67.29 42.95
CA VAL A 25 6.75 66.86 41.56
C VAL A 25 6.95 65.35 41.35
N ASP A 26 7.90 64.74 42.08
CA ASP A 26 8.14 63.30 41.98
C ASP A 26 6.99 62.51 42.59
N THR A 27 6.53 62.87 43.79
CA THR A 27 5.44 62.15 44.45
C THR A 27 4.08 62.43 43.80
N ALA A 28 3.83 63.68 43.38
CA ALA A 28 2.53 64.09 42.86
C ALA A 28 2.32 63.79 41.37
N LEU A 29 3.39 63.79 40.56
CA LEU A 29 3.31 63.64 39.10
C LEU A 29 4.17 62.49 38.59
N ASN A 30 5.51 62.61 38.62
CA ASN A 30 6.40 61.66 37.94
C ASN A 30 6.22 60.22 38.45
N GLY A 31 6.07 60.02 39.75
CA GLY A 31 5.82 58.71 40.36
C GLY A 31 4.44 58.15 40.02
N ASN A 32 3.44 59.00 39.74
CA ASN A 32 2.16 58.57 39.19
C ASN A 32 2.30 58.20 37.70
N TRP A 33 3.10 58.93 36.93
CA TRP A 33 3.43 58.57 35.55
C TRP A 33 4.17 57.24 35.46
N ASP A 34 5.15 56.98 36.34
CA ASP A 34 5.86 55.70 36.37
C ASP A 34 4.91 54.53 36.71
N LYS A 35 3.96 54.74 37.65
CA LYS A 35 2.93 53.74 37.99
C LYS A 35 1.99 53.48 36.81
N ILE A 36 1.51 54.54 36.14
CA ILE A 36 0.62 54.44 34.98
C ILE A 36 1.36 53.77 33.81
N ASP A 37 2.59 54.15 33.52
CA ASP A 37 3.41 53.54 32.47
C ASP A 37 3.62 52.05 32.72
N THR A 38 3.94 51.69 33.96
CA THR A 38 4.14 50.30 34.35
C THR A 38 2.85 49.50 34.17
N GLN A 39 1.71 49.98 34.65
CA GLN A 39 0.44 49.26 34.58
C GLN A 39 -0.17 49.29 33.17
N VAL A 40 -0.48 50.49 32.66
CA VAL A 40 -1.17 50.68 31.38
C VAL A 40 -0.26 50.34 30.19
N GLY A 41 1.04 50.60 30.28
CA GLY A 41 2.00 50.19 29.24
C GLY A 41 2.16 48.68 29.13
N SER A 42 2.11 47.94 30.25
CA SER A 42 2.09 46.48 30.21
C SER A 42 0.77 45.96 29.66
N ALA A 43 -0.36 46.49 30.15
CA ALA A 43 -1.69 46.13 29.64
C ALA A 43 -1.83 46.39 28.12
N LYS A 44 -1.29 47.49 27.60
CA LYS A 44 -1.27 47.79 26.17
C LYS A 44 -0.50 46.72 25.37
N THR A 45 0.64 46.27 25.89
CA THR A 45 1.43 45.18 25.28
C THR A 45 0.63 43.87 25.30
N ASP A 46 0.07 43.48 26.43
CA ASP A 46 -0.74 42.26 26.57
C ASP A 46 -1.95 42.28 25.63
N ILE A 47 -2.67 43.40 25.57
CA ILE A 47 -3.80 43.61 24.64
C ILE A 47 -3.34 43.50 23.18
N SER A 48 -2.14 44.00 22.84
CA SER A 48 -1.62 43.88 21.47
C SER A 48 -1.34 42.43 21.09
N THR A 49 -0.81 41.63 22.01
CA THR A 49 -0.57 40.19 21.84
C THR A 49 -1.88 39.45 21.64
N ILE A 50 -2.88 39.70 22.50
CA ILE A 50 -4.23 39.11 22.39
C ILE A 50 -4.87 39.50 21.06
N LYS A 51 -4.78 40.76 20.66
CA LYS A 51 -5.32 41.25 19.38
C LYS A 51 -4.68 40.55 18.19
N SER A 52 -3.37 40.31 18.23
CA SER A 52 -2.66 39.53 17.20
C SER A 52 -3.18 38.09 17.16
N ASP A 53 -3.40 37.49 18.33
CA ASP A 53 -3.84 36.10 18.45
C ASP A 53 -5.30 35.87 18.01
N LEU A 54 -6.14 36.91 18.10
CA LEU A 54 -7.55 36.91 17.68
C LEU A 54 -7.77 37.50 16.27
N SER A 55 -6.70 37.86 15.57
CA SER A 55 -6.80 38.35 14.20
C SER A 55 -7.21 37.24 13.23
N ASN A 56 -7.80 37.59 12.09
CA ASN A 56 -8.07 36.61 11.04
C ASN A 56 -6.78 36.40 10.23
N THR A 57 -6.09 35.28 10.48
CA THR A 57 -4.79 34.97 9.85
C THR A 57 -4.96 33.73 8.98
N PRO A 58 -4.44 33.73 7.73
CA PRO A 58 -4.46 32.54 6.89
C PRO A 58 -3.65 31.40 7.52
N PRO A 59 -4.04 30.13 7.28
CA PRO A 59 -3.25 28.98 7.68
C PRO A 59 -1.86 28.96 7.04
N THR A 60 -0.90 28.31 7.69
CA THR A 60 0.43 28.06 7.12
C THR A 60 0.39 26.80 6.27
N SER A 61 0.76 26.90 4.99
CA SER A 61 0.89 25.74 4.10
C SER A 61 2.14 24.91 4.39
N LEU A 62 2.00 23.60 4.30
CA LEU A 62 3.06 22.60 4.45
C LEU A 62 3.15 21.72 3.20
N SER A 63 4.38 21.45 2.76
CA SER A 63 4.66 20.40 1.78
C SER A 63 5.33 19.21 2.45
N LEU A 64 4.55 18.17 2.72
CA LEU A 64 5.06 16.95 3.34
C LEU A 64 5.61 16.02 2.27
N LYS A 65 6.89 15.68 2.34
CA LYS A 65 7.54 14.73 1.41
C LYS A 65 7.57 13.32 2.03
N PRO A 66 7.67 12.25 1.21
CA PRO A 66 7.91 10.90 1.72
C PRO A 66 9.13 10.82 2.65
N GLY A 67 9.01 10.02 3.71
CA GLY A 67 10.02 9.89 4.76
C GLY A 67 9.68 10.67 6.03
N LEU A 68 10.67 10.73 6.92
CA LEU A 68 10.58 11.42 8.21
C LEU A 68 10.94 12.90 8.04
N GLN A 69 10.15 13.80 8.64
CA GLN A 69 10.42 15.25 8.62
C GLN A 69 9.96 15.95 9.91
N ALA A 70 10.67 17.02 10.28
CA ALA A 70 10.31 17.87 11.41
C ALA A 70 9.28 18.93 11.00
N VAL A 71 8.29 19.16 11.86
CA VAL A 71 7.35 20.29 11.78
C VAL A 71 7.28 20.95 13.15
N THR A 72 7.62 22.24 13.22
CA THR A 72 7.54 23.02 14.46
C THR A 72 6.34 23.95 14.43
N VAL A 73 5.51 23.90 15.47
CA VAL A 73 4.36 24.78 15.65
C VAL A 73 4.46 25.53 16.96
N THR A 74 3.84 26.71 17.05
CA THR A 74 3.92 27.57 18.25
C THR A 74 2.80 27.30 19.25
N ARG A 75 1.93 26.34 18.98
CA ARG A 75 0.78 25.94 19.80
C ARG A 75 0.20 24.62 19.28
N ASP A 76 -0.65 23.99 20.07
CA ASP A 76 -1.44 22.85 19.63
C ASP A 76 -2.40 23.24 18.49
N THR A 77 -2.34 22.50 17.37
CA THR A 77 -3.09 22.88 16.15
C THR A 77 -3.42 21.66 15.28
N PRO A 78 -4.62 21.58 14.67
CA PRO A 78 -4.96 20.50 13.75
C PRO A 78 -4.15 20.60 12.45
N LEU A 79 -3.77 19.45 11.90
CA LEU A 79 -3.16 19.35 10.58
C LEU A 79 -4.22 18.93 9.56
N SER A 80 -4.51 19.80 8.59
CA SER A 80 -5.48 19.51 7.54
C SER A 80 -4.77 19.14 6.24
N VAL A 81 -5.00 17.91 5.73
CA VAL A 81 -4.55 17.51 4.40
C VAL A 81 -5.44 18.16 3.33
N LYS A 82 -4.83 18.89 2.40
CA LYS A 82 -5.52 19.64 1.35
C LYS A 82 -5.49 18.96 0.00
N GLY A 83 -4.42 18.24 -0.30
CA GLY A 83 -4.44 17.42 -1.49
C GLY A 83 -3.20 16.58 -1.72
N ILE A 84 -3.40 15.56 -2.55
CA ILE A 84 -2.39 14.61 -2.98
C ILE A 84 -2.53 14.47 -4.49
N LYS A 85 -1.43 14.67 -5.22
CA LYS A 85 -1.42 14.44 -6.66
C LYS A 85 -1.13 12.98 -6.98
N GLY A 86 -1.85 12.46 -7.96
CA GLY A 86 -1.62 11.14 -8.50
C GLY A 86 -0.30 11.05 -9.25
N ARG A 87 0.21 9.83 -9.32
CA ARG A 87 1.37 9.46 -10.13
C ARG A 87 1.25 7.99 -10.49
N THR A 88 1.69 7.64 -11.68
CA THR A 88 1.80 6.25 -12.15
C THR A 88 3.25 5.92 -12.47
N LEU A 89 3.74 4.80 -11.94
CA LEU A 89 4.98 4.16 -12.39
C LEU A 89 4.62 2.85 -13.10
N ALA A 90 5.12 2.68 -14.33
CA ALA A 90 5.01 1.45 -15.10
C ALA A 90 6.41 0.88 -15.32
N ASN A 91 6.74 -0.21 -14.62
CA ASN A 91 8.01 -0.89 -14.81
C ASN A 91 7.98 -1.63 -16.14
N LEU A 92 8.83 -1.25 -17.09
CA LEU A 92 8.85 -1.87 -18.42
C LEU A 92 9.35 -3.33 -18.40
N LEU A 93 10.00 -3.77 -17.31
CA LEU A 93 10.28 -5.19 -17.06
C LEU A 93 9.07 -5.95 -16.51
N GLY A 94 7.98 -5.26 -16.20
CA GLY A 94 6.83 -5.86 -15.52
C GLY A 94 7.22 -6.40 -14.16
N ARG A 95 6.89 -7.67 -13.91
CA ARG A 95 7.23 -8.39 -12.67
C ARG A 95 8.58 -9.09 -12.74
N ASP A 96 9.17 -9.26 -13.93
CA ASP A 96 10.44 -9.96 -14.09
C ASP A 96 11.57 -9.26 -13.30
N GLY A 97 11.42 -7.97 -13.02
CA GLY A 97 12.38 -7.17 -12.27
C GLY A 97 12.52 -7.53 -10.78
N ASN A 98 11.55 -8.24 -10.19
CA ASN A 98 11.61 -8.72 -8.80
C ASN A 98 12.57 -9.90 -8.62
N CYS A 99 13.15 -10.41 -9.72
CA CYS A 99 14.18 -11.44 -9.71
C CYS A 99 13.80 -12.75 -8.98
N GLU A 100 12.49 -13.06 -8.87
CA GLU A 100 11.99 -14.29 -8.26
C GLU A 100 12.14 -15.53 -9.16
N SER A 101 12.60 -15.33 -10.40
CA SER A 101 12.82 -16.39 -11.38
C SER A 101 14.05 -16.11 -12.22
N LEU A 102 14.77 -17.19 -12.57
CA LEU A 102 15.85 -17.13 -13.54
C LEU A 102 15.35 -17.16 -14.99
N THR A 103 14.10 -17.56 -15.24
CA THR A 103 13.56 -17.73 -16.59
C THR A 103 13.62 -16.45 -17.44
N PRO A 104 13.34 -15.24 -16.90
CA PRO A 104 13.52 -14.00 -17.65
C PRO A 104 14.98 -13.63 -17.90
N PHE A 105 15.93 -14.16 -17.12
CA PHE A 105 17.35 -13.85 -17.17
C PHE A 105 18.14 -15.05 -17.68
N SER A 106 18.38 -15.14 -18.98
CA SER A 106 18.88 -16.37 -19.60
C SER A 106 20.24 -16.24 -20.28
N PHE A 107 20.85 -15.05 -20.26
CA PHE A 107 22.01 -14.79 -21.10
C PHE A 107 23.16 -14.09 -20.37
N ALA A 108 24.32 -14.75 -20.36
CA ALA A 108 25.60 -14.20 -19.90
C ALA A 108 26.56 -14.02 -21.09
N THR A 109 27.28 -12.90 -21.13
CA THR A 109 28.39 -12.67 -22.07
C THR A 109 29.57 -12.00 -21.38
N GLY A 110 30.78 -12.28 -21.84
CA GLY A 110 31.98 -11.60 -21.36
C GLY A 110 33.15 -12.54 -21.17
N ALA A 111 34.32 -11.99 -20.83
CA ALA A 111 35.55 -12.76 -20.65
C ALA A 111 35.59 -13.50 -19.30
N ALA A 112 34.91 -12.96 -18.28
CA ALA A 112 34.79 -13.63 -16.98
C ALA A 112 33.60 -14.59 -16.99
N ASN A 113 33.89 -15.89 -16.97
CA ASN A 113 32.89 -16.95 -16.97
C ASN A 113 32.29 -17.19 -15.58
N ILE A 114 30.97 -17.12 -15.47
CA ILE A 114 30.23 -17.36 -14.21
C ILE A 114 30.29 -18.85 -13.88
N SER A 115 30.60 -19.19 -12.62
CA SER A 115 30.62 -20.58 -12.14
C SER A 115 29.21 -21.08 -11.81
N THR A 116 28.41 -20.28 -11.11
CA THR A 116 27.01 -20.62 -10.76
C THR A 116 26.10 -19.40 -10.79
N ILE A 117 24.84 -19.65 -11.18
CA ILE A 117 23.74 -18.67 -11.16
C ILE A 117 22.63 -19.29 -10.31
N ALA A 118 22.15 -18.57 -9.30
CA ALA A 118 21.13 -19.08 -8.40
C ALA A 118 20.23 -17.97 -7.84
N LEU A 119 19.01 -18.34 -7.46
CA LEU A 119 18.16 -17.50 -6.61
C LEU A 119 18.76 -17.44 -5.19
N SER A 120 18.66 -16.28 -4.55
CA SER A 120 19.20 -16.06 -3.20
C SER A 120 18.31 -15.14 -2.37
N THR A 121 17.79 -15.68 -1.26
CA THR A 121 17.08 -14.88 -0.25
C THR A 121 17.97 -13.84 0.42
N SER A 122 19.28 -14.08 0.43
CA SER A 122 20.26 -13.14 0.98
C SER A 122 20.62 -12.00 0.02
N ASP A 123 20.23 -12.05 -1.26
CA ASP A 123 20.43 -10.95 -2.19
C ASP A 123 19.16 -10.13 -2.42
N ALA A 124 18.00 -10.68 -2.05
CA ALA A 124 16.70 -10.01 -2.10
C ALA A 124 16.72 -8.64 -1.39
N SER A 125 16.11 -7.67 -2.06
CA SER A 125 15.83 -6.29 -1.66
C SER A 125 14.32 -6.03 -1.68
N VAL A 126 13.61 -6.70 -2.59
CA VAL A 126 12.16 -6.86 -2.65
C VAL A 126 11.85 -8.35 -2.69
N GLY A 127 10.59 -8.72 -2.50
CA GLY A 127 10.19 -10.12 -2.63
C GLY A 127 10.93 -11.08 -1.67
N VAL A 128 11.13 -12.31 -2.12
CA VAL A 128 11.76 -13.40 -1.39
C VAL A 128 13.18 -13.66 -1.90
N ASN A 129 13.46 -13.50 -3.19
CA ASN A 129 14.75 -13.85 -3.80
C ASN A 129 15.31 -12.72 -4.68
N GLY A 130 16.63 -12.52 -4.62
CA GLY A 130 17.39 -11.91 -5.70
C GLY A 130 18.13 -12.96 -6.53
N ILE A 131 18.92 -12.54 -7.51
CA ILE A 131 19.78 -13.42 -8.32
C ILE A 131 21.25 -13.23 -7.95
N ARG A 132 21.96 -14.35 -7.71
CA ARG A 132 23.40 -14.39 -7.44
C ARG A 132 24.18 -14.95 -8.60
N LEU A 133 25.26 -14.25 -8.96
CA LEU A 133 26.32 -14.73 -9.85
C LEU A 133 27.57 -15.01 -9.02
N THR A 134 28.12 -16.22 -9.11
CA THR A 134 29.32 -16.61 -8.34
C THR A 134 30.46 -17.01 -9.26
N TRP A 135 31.67 -16.56 -8.91
CA TRP A 135 32.94 -17.01 -9.48
C TRP A 135 33.72 -17.77 -8.40
N SER A 136 33.85 -19.08 -8.54
CA SER A 136 34.42 -19.95 -7.49
C SER A 136 35.95 -20.01 -7.49
N ALA A 137 36.61 -19.39 -8.48
CA ALA A 137 38.06 -19.35 -8.62
C ALA A 137 38.50 -18.02 -9.24
N ALA A 138 39.80 -17.73 -9.17
CA ALA A 138 40.39 -16.54 -9.79
C ALA A 138 40.01 -16.45 -11.28
N ASN A 139 39.37 -15.34 -11.65
CA ASN A 139 38.90 -15.07 -13.01
C ASN A 139 39.05 -13.57 -13.31
N ALA A 140 39.17 -13.17 -14.57
CA ALA A 140 39.41 -11.77 -14.93
C ALA A 140 38.58 -11.34 -16.13
N GLY A 141 38.11 -10.09 -16.08
CA GLY A 141 37.37 -9.45 -17.16
C GLY A 141 35.94 -9.09 -16.74
N ALA A 142 35.14 -8.73 -17.73
CA ALA A 142 33.76 -8.34 -17.51
C ALA A 142 32.79 -9.46 -17.81
N THR A 143 31.63 -9.42 -17.14
CA THR A 143 30.47 -10.26 -17.40
C THR A 143 29.22 -9.38 -17.46
N TYR A 144 28.40 -9.57 -18.50
CA TYR A 144 27.08 -8.97 -18.59
C TYR A 144 26.03 -10.07 -18.58
N TYR A 145 25.19 -10.07 -17.54
CA TYR A 145 24.07 -10.99 -17.38
C TYR A 145 22.77 -10.20 -17.44
N ARG A 146 21.86 -10.60 -18.33
CA ARG A 146 20.74 -9.76 -18.78
C ARG A 146 19.40 -10.46 -18.78
N GLY A 147 18.36 -9.66 -18.61
CA GLY A 147 16.97 -10.07 -18.73
C GLY A 147 16.50 -10.22 -20.17
N ARG A 148 15.18 -10.27 -20.36
CA ARG A 148 14.51 -10.34 -21.67
C ARG A 148 14.77 -9.10 -22.53
N PRO A 149 14.54 -9.20 -23.85
CA PRO A 149 14.61 -8.05 -24.74
C PRO A 149 13.64 -6.94 -24.33
N ILE A 150 14.09 -5.69 -24.44
CA ILE A 150 13.28 -4.48 -24.29
C ILE A 150 13.21 -3.74 -25.62
N THR A 151 12.23 -2.85 -25.75
CA THR A 151 12.12 -1.93 -26.88
C THR A 151 11.73 -0.57 -26.34
N LEU A 152 12.54 0.44 -26.65
CA LEU A 152 12.34 1.81 -26.19
C LEU A 152 12.11 2.74 -27.38
N GLU A 153 11.35 3.79 -27.17
CA GLU A 153 11.06 4.77 -28.20
C GLU A 153 12.17 5.83 -28.26
N ALA A 154 12.73 6.04 -29.45
CA ALA A 154 13.80 7.00 -29.64
C ALA A 154 13.36 8.42 -29.25
N GLY A 155 14.23 9.16 -28.56
CA GLY A 155 13.97 10.53 -28.09
C GLY A 155 13.23 10.64 -26.75
N LYS A 156 12.65 9.54 -26.25
CA LYS A 156 12.09 9.48 -24.90
C LYS A 156 13.17 9.33 -23.84
N ARG A 157 12.84 9.74 -22.61
CA ARG A 157 13.74 9.71 -21.45
C ARG A 157 13.35 8.57 -20.53
N TYR A 158 14.37 7.90 -20.02
CA TYR A 158 14.20 6.77 -19.14
C TYR A 158 15.16 6.85 -17.96
N ILE A 159 14.75 6.24 -16.85
CA ILE A 159 15.64 5.89 -15.75
C ILE A 159 15.58 4.40 -15.49
N ALA A 160 16.76 3.80 -15.38
CA ALA A 160 16.93 2.41 -15.05
C ALA A 160 17.66 2.30 -13.70
N LEU A 161 17.25 1.34 -12.87
CA LEU A 161 17.85 1.06 -11.58
C LEU A 161 17.89 -0.45 -11.34
N LEU A 162 18.87 -0.91 -10.56
CA LEU A 162 18.83 -2.21 -9.89
C LEU A 162 19.60 -2.14 -8.58
N ASP A 163 19.22 -2.98 -7.63
CA ASP A 163 19.88 -3.08 -6.35
C ASP A 163 20.98 -4.15 -6.46
N VAL A 164 22.20 -3.82 -6.05
CA VAL A 164 23.40 -4.67 -6.16
C VAL A 164 23.88 -5.03 -4.77
N ARG A 165 24.33 -6.28 -4.62
CA ARG A 165 25.14 -6.72 -3.50
C ARG A 165 26.46 -7.30 -4.01
N THR A 166 27.56 -6.90 -3.40
CA THR A 166 28.89 -7.49 -3.64
C THR A 166 29.46 -8.00 -2.33
N ASP A 167 30.38 -8.95 -2.41
CA ASP A 167 31.14 -9.44 -1.24
C ASP A 167 32.34 -8.56 -0.87
N GLY A 168 32.61 -7.51 -1.66
CA GLY A 168 33.72 -6.58 -1.42
C GLY A 168 35.11 -7.13 -1.77
N THR A 169 35.21 -8.28 -2.42
CA THR A 169 36.49 -8.96 -2.71
C THR A 169 37.10 -8.53 -4.04
N GLY A 170 36.92 -7.27 -4.45
CA GLY A 170 37.45 -6.76 -5.73
C GLY A 170 36.62 -7.14 -6.97
N ILE A 171 35.45 -7.76 -6.78
CA ILE A 171 34.40 -7.87 -7.81
C ILE A 171 33.44 -6.69 -7.63
N THR A 172 33.15 -5.99 -8.73
CA THR A 172 32.22 -4.86 -8.74
C THR A 172 31.00 -5.17 -9.58
N GLY A 173 29.84 -4.62 -9.21
CA GLY A 173 28.60 -4.73 -9.98
C GLY A 173 28.02 -3.35 -10.33
N ARG A 174 27.41 -3.24 -11.49
CA ARG A 174 26.62 -2.05 -11.89
C ARG A 174 25.53 -2.41 -12.88
N LEU A 175 24.52 -1.58 -12.95
CA LEU A 175 23.52 -1.60 -14.00
C LEU A 175 24.13 -1.36 -15.38
N ALA A 176 23.65 -2.09 -16.39
CA ALA A 176 23.92 -1.80 -17.78
C ALA A 176 22.68 -1.98 -18.68
N VAL A 177 22.42 -0.96 -19.50
CA VAL A 177 21.44 -1.01 -20.59
C VAL A 177 22.21 -1.19 -21.90
N ARG A 178 21.95 -2.30 -22.59
CA ARG A 178 22.72 -2.73 -23.75
C ARG A 178 22.27 -2.03 -25.02
N ARG A 179 23.22 -1.36 -25.68
CA ARG A 179 23.13 -0.77 -27.02
C ARG A 179 24.52 -0.77 -27.67
N THR A 180 24.72 -0.09 -28.79
CA THR A 180 26.05 0.05 -29.43
C THR A 180 27.12 0.57 -28.46
N THR A 181 26.77 1.60 -27.68
CA THR A 181 27.59 2.10 -26.57
C THR A 181 26.76 2.07 -25.29
N ASN A 182 26.89 1.00 -24.51
CA ASN A 182 26.04 0.75 -23.34
C ASN A 182 25.90 1.96 -22.40
N TRP A 183 24.70 2.15 -21.87
CA TRP A 183 24.50 3.02 -20.72
C TRP A 183 24.89 2.27 -19.46
N TYR A 184 25.65 2.91 -18.58
CA TYR A 184 26.13 2.31 -17.34
C TYR A 184 25.69 3.13 -16.15
N GLY A 185 25.29 2.43 -15.09
CA GLY A 185 25.09 3.05 -13.79
C GLY A 185 26.39 3.20 -13.00
N ASN A 186 26.26 3.81 -11.82
CA ASN A 186 27.34 3.90 -10.83
C ASN A 186 27.79 2.51 -10.35
N ILE A 187 29.08 2.40 -10.01
CA ILE A 187 29.71 1.15 -9.59
C ILE A 187 29.42 0.89 -8.11
N ILE A 188 29.02 -0.34 -7.79
CA ILE A 188 28.95 -0.87 -6.43
C ILE A 188 30.12 -1.84 -6.25
N SER A 189 31.04 -1.50 -5.34
CA SER A 189 32.28 -2.25 -5.10
C SER A 189 32.31 -2.99 -3.77
N THR A 190 31.47 -2.60 -2.82
CA THR A 190 31.42 -3.18 -1.46
C THR A 190 30.00 -3.14 -0.92
N GLY A 191 29.55 -4.22 -0.29
CA GLY A 191 28.25 -4.25 0.40
C GLY A 191 27.07 -4.13 -0.54
N ARG A 192 26.01 -3.44 -0.10
CA ARG A 192 24.78 -3.21 -0.86
C ARG A 192 24.67 -1.77 -1.32
N GLY A 193 24.11 -1.55 -2.51
CA GLY A 193 23.76 -0.23 -3.00
C GLY A 193 22.95 -0.31 -4.31
N THR A 194 22.29 0.78 -4.69
CA THR A 194 21.54 0.83 -5.94
C THR A 194 22.43 1.42 -7.04
N SER A 195 22.48 0.74 -8.19
CA SER A 195 23.10 1.26 -9.40
C SER A 195 22.02 1.81 -10.34
N TYR A 196 22.17 3.03 -10.82
CA TYR A 196 21.17 3.69 -11.67
C TYR A 196 21.79 4.45 -12.84
N VAL A 197 21.01 4.64 -13.92
CA VAL A 197 21.34 5.53 -15.03
C VAL A 197 20.07 6.16 -15.61
N ALA A 198 20.09 7.47 -15.83
CA ALA A 198 19.08 8.17 -16.62
C ALA A 198 19.63 8.48 -18.01
N PHE A 199 18.85 8.23 -19.06
CA PHE A 199 19.30 8.39 -20.44
C PHE A 199 18.17 8.79 -21.39
N VAL A 200 18.54 9.32 -22.56
CA VAL A 200 17.64 9.51 -23.70
C VAL A 200 17.82 8.31 -24.62
N ALA A 201 16.74 7.58 -24.89
CA ALA A 201 16.81 6.40 -25.74
C ALA A 201 17.08 6.79 -27.19
N ASP A 202 17.88 5.99 -27.89
CA ASP A 202 18.08 6.10 -29.34
C ASP A 202 17.30 5.05 -30.14
N GLY A 203 16.60 4.14 -29.44
CA GLY A 203 15.81 3.08 -30.04
C GLY A 203 16.61 1.81 -30.37
N THR A 204 17.91 1.80 -30.05
CA THR A 204 18.81 0.63 -30.21
C THR A 204 19.03 -0.13 -28.90
N GLU A 205 18.50 0.39 -27.79
CA GLU A 205 18.49 -0.31 -26.51
C GLU A 205 17.73 -1.63 -26.62
N SER A 206 18.41 -2.72 -26.25
CA SER A 206 17.91 -4.07 -26.48
C SER A 206 17.68 -4.86 -25.20
N HIS A 207 18.47 -4.62 -24.14
CA HIS A 207 18.41 -5.40 -22.90
C HIS A 207 18.84 -4.56 -21.71
N ILE A 208 18.46 -5.00 -20.52
CA ILE A 208 18.89 -4.45 -19.24
C ILE A 208 19.40 -5.59 -18.36
N GLY A 209 20.39 -5.32 -17.51
CA GLY A 209 20.96 -6.34 -16.64
C GLY A 209 22.11 -5.84 -15.79
N ILE A 210 22.78 -6.79 -15.13
CA ILE A 210 23.95 -6.56 -14.30
C ILE A 210 25.22 -6.70 -15.14
N TYR A 211 26.14 -5.74 -14.99
CA TYR A 211 27.49 -5.77 -15.51
C TYR A 211 28.46 -5.90 -14.34
N ALA A 212 29.15 -7.03 -14.25
CA ALA A 212 30.16 -7.31 -13.25
C ALA A 212 31.56 -7.15 -13.84
N ASN A 213 32.48 -6.52 -13.08
CA ASN A 213 33.91 -6.60 -13.35
C ASN A 213 34.56 -7.50 -12.31
N VAL A 214 35.28 -8.53 -12.78
CA VAL A 214 35.97 -9.52 -11.96
C VAL A 214 37.47 -9.30 -12.14
N ASN A 215 38.22 -9.18 -11.04
CA ASN A 215 39.66 -8.87 -11.07
C ASN A 215 40.50 -9.93 -10.37
N ASN A 216 40.72 -11.06 -11.06
CA ASN A 216 41.53 -12.20 -10.64
C ASN A 216 41.19 -12.76 -9.25
N LEU A 217 39.91 -12.69 -8.86
CA LEU A 217 39.43 -13.04 -7.52
C LEU A 217 38.18 -13.93 -7.63
N ALA A 218 38.01 -14.80 -6.62
CA ALA A 218 36.77 -15.55 -6.41
C ALA A 218 35.82 -14.70 -5.56
N GLY A 219 34.53 -14.78 -5.84
CA GLY A 219 33.53 -13.99 -5.14
C GLY A 219 32.16 -14.00 -5.82
N PHE A 220 31.27 -13.10 -5.42
CA PHE A 220 29.93 -12.99 -5.97
C PHE A 220 29.44 -11.56 -6.19
N VAL A 221 28.50 -11.45 -7.13
CA VAL A 221 27.61 -10.28 -7.29
C VAL A 221 26.18 -10.77 -7.26
N GLY A 222 25.40 -10.26 -6.32
CA GLY A 222 23.96 -10.41 -6.25
C GLY A 222 23.26 -9.17 -6.82
N PHE A 223 22.08 -9.34 -7.39
CA PHE A 223 21.23 -8.22 -7.78
C PHE A 223 19.73 -8.55 -7.66
N ASP A 224 18.93 -7.50 -7.54
CA ASP A 224 17.48 -7.57 -7.42
C ASP A 224 16.84 -6.21 -7.82
N ALA A 225 15.50 -6.13 -7.79
CA ALA A 225 14.71 -4.92 -7.99
C ALA A 225 15.03 -4.17 -9.28
N VAL A 226 15.22 -4.91 -10.38
CA VAL A 226 15.52 -4.33 -11.70
C VAL A 226 14.30 -3.59 -12.22
N ARG A 227 14.47 -2.30 -12.52
CA ARG A 227 13.36 -1.42 -12.90
C ARG A 227 13.77 -0.43 -13.97
N LEU A 228 12.85 -0.20 -14.90
CA LEU A 228 13.00 0.73 -16.02
C LEU A 228 11.71 1.53 -16.18
N PHE A 229 11.80 2.85 -16.04
CA PHE A 229 10.67 3.76 -16.13
C PHE A 229 10.88 4.78 -17.25
N GLU A 230 9.83 5.05 -18.02
CA GLU A 230 9.71 6.29 -18.80
C GLU A 230 9.54 7.47 -17.83
N ILE A 231 10.25 8.57 -18.07
CA ILE A 231 10.21 9.76 -17.23
C ILE A 231 10.07 11.03 -18.07
N SER A 232 9.53 12.08 -17.46
CA SER A 232 9.42 13.39 -18.10
C SER A 232 10.78 14.09 -18.28
N GLN A 233 10.83 15.14 -19.11
CA GLN A 233 11.99 16.03 -19.22
C GLN A 233 12.39 16.63 -17.87
N ALA A 234 11.42 17.18 -17.13
CA ALA A 234 11.68 17.81 -15.84
C ALA A 234 12.24 16.81 -14.81
N GLU A 235 11.77 15.57 -14.85
CA GLU A 235 12.33 14.50 -14.03
C GLU A 235 13.75 14.15 -14.42
N TYR A 236 14.02 13.96 -15.72
CA TYR A 236 15.36 13.67 -16.23
C TYR A 236 16.38 14.73 -15.80
N ASP A 237 16.01 16.02 -15.95
CA ASP A 237 16.87 17.13 -15.55
C ASP A 237 17.11 17.16 -14.04
N SER A 238 16.13 16.75 -13.23
CA SER A 238 16.26 16.73 -11.76
C SER A 238 17.23 15.66 -11.25
N VAL A 239 17.42 14.55 -11.97
CA VAL A 239 18.22 13.39 -11.52
C VAL A 239 19.65 13.79 -11.16
N VAL A 240 20.27 14.69 -11.91
CA VAL A 240 21.67 15.12 -11.68
C VAL A 240 21.90 15.81 -10.33
N SER A 241 20.83 16.36 -9.73
CA SER A 241 20.89 17.09 -8.46
C SER A 241 20.49 16.25 -7.25
N MET A 242 20.06 15.00 -7.47
CA MET A 242 19.53 14.13 -6.43
C MET A 242 20.61 13.18 -5.90
N THR A 243 20.51 12.84 -4.61
CA THR A 243 21.29 11.72 -4.05
C THR A 243 20.70 10.38 -4.51
N THR A 244 21.47 9.30 -4.40
CA THR A 244 20.99 7.95 -4.72
C THR A 244 19.75 7.57 -3.91
N GLU A 245 19.71 7.95 -2.63
CA GLU A 245 18.58 7.67 -1.72
C GLU A 245 17.32 8.42 -2.18
N GLN A 246 17.46 9.67 -2.59
CA GLN A 246 16.34 10.45 -3.15
C GLN A 246 15.84 9.84 -4.46
N ILE A 247 16.74 9.31 -5.30
CA ILE A 247 16.39 8.63 -6.55
C ILE A 247 15.63 7.33 -6.25
N VAL A 248 16.10 6.51 -5.32
CA VAL A 248 15.42 5.27 -4.91
C VAL A 248 14.03 5.56 -4.33
N ALA A 249 13.90 6.59 -3.49
CA ALA A 249 12.61 7.00 -2.92
C ALA A 249 11.64 7.52 -4.00
N LYS A 250 12.14 8.22 -5.03
CA LYS A 250 11.32 8.74 -6.14
C LYS A 250 10.99 7.68 -7.19
N TYR A 251 11.83 6.67 -7.38
CA TYR A 251 11.68 5.58 -8.35
C TYR A 251 11.80 4.22 -7.66
N PRO A 252 10.90 3.89 -6.73
CA PRO A 252 10.90 2.59 -6.05
C PRO A 252 10.62 1.47 -7.05
N TYR A 253 11.00 0.25 -6.70
CA TYR A 253 10.54 -0.92 -7.45
C TYR A 253 9.03 -1.04 -7.37
N VAL A 254 8.41 -1.40 -8.49
CA VAL A 254 6.98 -1.72 -8.60
C VAL A 254 6.82 -2.93 -9.50
N ASP A 255 5.88 -3.79 -9.15
CA ASP A 255 5.38 -4.78 -10.08
C ASP A 255 4.50 -4.09 -11.11
N ASP A 256 4.67 -4.39 -12.39
CA ASP A 256 3.83 -3.93 -13.48
C ASP A 256 3.51 -2.41 -13.44
N ILE A 257 2.27 -2.01 -13.14
CA ILE A 257 1.79 -0.64 -13.07
C ILE A 257 1.29 -0.38 -11.65
N LYS A 258 1.81 0.68 -11.02
CA LYS A 258 1.34 1.13 -9.69
C LYS A 258 1.09 2.63 -9.65
N ASN A 259 0.02 2.97 -8.93
CA ASN A 259 -0.44 4.32 -8.69
C ASN A 259 -0.16 4.73 -7.25
N VAL A 260 -0.26 6.04 -6.95
CA VAL A 260 -0.19 6.53 -5.58
C VAL A 260 -1.33 5.88 -4.78
N ASN A 261 -0.99 5.03 -3.81
CA ASN A 261 -1.97 4.26 -3.06
C ASN A 261 -1.43 3.81 -1.69
N GLY A 262 -2.32 3.50 -0.75
CA GLY A 262 -1.94 3.03 0.58
C GLY A 262 -1.24 4.12 1.40
N VAL A 263 -1.54 5.40 1.13
CA VAL A 263 -0.80 6.54 1.67
C VAL A 263 -1.10 6.72 3.15
N TYR A 264 -0.08 7.08 3.92
CA TYR A 264 -0.23 7.44 5.32
C TYR A 264 0.58 8.68 5.70
N VAL A 265 0.05 9.43 6.65
CA VAL A 265 0.81 10.38 7.48
C VAL A 265 0.70 9.89 8.91
N ARG A 266 1.83 9.75 9.60
CA ARG A 266 1.88 9.37 11.02
C ARG A 266 2.63 10.44 11.80
N ASN A 267 2.21 10.65 13.04
CA ASN A 267 2.86 11.56 13.96
C ASN A 267 3.05 10.85 15.30
N ALA A 268 4.27 10.88 15.82
CA ALA A 268 4.56 10.51 17.20
C ALA A 268 4.86 11.81 17.96
N THR A 269 3.85 12.37 18.64
CA THR A 269 4.03 13.63 19.36
C THR A 269 4.37 13.41 20.83
N GLN A 270 5.03 14.42 21.41
CA GLN A 270 5.41 14.55 22.81
C GLN A 270 6.43 13.52 23.30
N ASN A 271 6.22 12.22 23.06
CA ASN A 271 7.16 11.16 23.39
C ASN A 271 7.38 10.25 22.18
N LEU A 272 8.62 10.18 21.71
CA LEU A 272 9.02 9.33 20.59
C LEU A 272 9.14 7.85 20.98
N PHE A 273 9.14 7.53 22.29
CA PHE A 273 9.12 6.15 22.74
C PHE A 273 7.71 5.58 22.82
N PRO A 274 7.48 4.36 22.29
CA PRO A 274 6.28 3.63 22.62
C PRO A 274 6.26 3.25 24.11
N PRO A 275 5.06 2.89 24.63
CA PRO A 275 4.92 2.30 25.96
C PRO A 275 6.01 1.27 26.27
N LEU A 276 6.57 1.31 27.49
CA LEU A 276 7.57 0.35 27.97
C LEU A 276 7.07 -1.10 27.90
N SER A 277 5.74 -1.32 27.95
CA SER A 277 5.11 -2.62 27.73
C SER A 277 5.38 -3.21 26.34
N LYS A 278 5.75 -2.37 25.34
CA LYS A 278 6.10 -2.78 23.97
C LYS A 278 7.61 -3.01 23.77
N TRP A 279 8.44 -2.83 24.79
CA TRP A 279 9.89 -2.96 24.68
C TRP A 279 10.34 -4.42 24.82
N THR A 280 11.43 -4.78 24.15
CA THR A 280 12.01 -6.13 24.20
C THR A 280 12.91 -6.28 25.41
N ASN A 281 12.77 -7.38 26.17
CA ASN A 281 13.76 -7.77 27.19
C ASN A 281 15.01 -8.35 26.50
N GLY A 282 16.12 -7.65 26.62
CA GLY A 282 17.37 -7.91 25.93
C GLY A 282 17.56 -7.02 24.71
N ARG A 283 18.71 -7.20 24.07
CA ARG A 283 19.10 -6.52 22.84
C ARG A 283 18.39 -7.13 21.63
N ILE A 284 17.84 -6.29 20.76
CA ILE A 284 16.92 -6.74 19.69
C ILE A 284 17.61 -7.64 18.65
N TYR A 285 18.86 -7.37 18.30
CA TYR A 285 19.51 -8.03 17.15
C TYR A 285 20.26 -9.34 17.49
N ASP A 286 20.68 -9.55 18.73
CA ASP A 286 21.41 -10.77 19.16
C ASP A 286 20.79 -11.46 20.38
N GLY A 287 19.79 -10.86 21.02
CA GLY A 287 19.15 -11.38 22.23
C GLY A 287 20.02 -11.33 23.49
N ALA A 288 21.18 -10.68 23.49
CA ALA A 288 22.06 -10.58 24.64
C ALA A 288 21.52 -9.61 25.71
N TYR A 289 22.12 -9.65 26.91
CA TYR A 289 21.83 -8.74 28.04
C TYR A 289 20.37 -8.78 28.51
N LYS A 290 19.77 -9.97 28.61
CA LYS A 290 18.41 -10.11 29.14
C LYS A 290 18.38 -9.92 30.66
N PHE A 291 17.38 -9.19 31.14
CA PHE A 291 16.93 -9.33 32.53
C PHE A 291 16.40 -10.75 32.76
N ALA A 292 16.56 -11.28 33.97
CA ALA A 292 16.01 -12.59 34.34
C ALA A 292 14.48 -12.60 34.18
N SER A 293 13.83 -11.49 34.51
CA SER A 293 12.41 -11.27 34.22
C SER A 293 12.08 -9.79 34.14
N THR A 294 11.00 -9.46 33.45
CA THR A 294 10.41 -8.12 33.38
C THR A 294 8.94 -8.21 33.73
N GLN A 295 8.46 -7.32 34.59
CA GLN A 295 7.05 -7.24 35.00
C GLN A 295 6.50 -5.88 34.62
N VAL A 296 5.56 -5.86 33.67
CA VAL A 296 4.82 -4.64 33.31
C VAL A 296 3.87 -4.29 34.46
N LYS A 297 4.07 -3.12 35.08
CA LYS A 297 3.19 -2.59 36.13
C LYS A 297 2.18 -1.60 35.57
N GLY A 298 2.54 -0.95 34.46
CA GLY A 298 1.68 -0.12 33.61
C GLY A 298 2.37 0.14 32.28
N ASP A 299 1.68 0.81 31.36
CA ASP A 299 2.22 1.07 30.00
C ASP A 299 3.58 1.78 30.00
N TYR A 300 3.87 2.61 31.01
CA TYR A 300 5.14 3.34 31.16
C TYR A 300 5.86 3.03 32.48
N GLU A 301 5.60 1.86 33.07
CA GLU A 301 6.27 1.40 34.28
C GLU A 301 6.57 -0.10 34.20
N VAL A 302 7.86 -0.45 34.19
CA VAL A 302 8.32 -1.85 34.14
C VAL A 302 9.34 -2.10 35.24
N TYR A 303 9.09 -3.14 36.04
CA TYR A 303 10.04 -3.65 37.01
C TYR A 303 10.88 -4.77 36.38
N ALA A 304 12.20 -4.59 36.35
CA ALA A 304 13.15 -5.49 35.71
C ALA A 304 14.11 -6.11 36.74
N VAL A 305 14.19 -7.44 36.73
CA VAL A 305 14.99 -8.23 37.69
C VAL A 305 16.33 -8.61 37.08
N ASN A 306 17.42 -8.26 37.75
CA ASN A 306 18.77 -8.62 37.30
C ASN A 306 18.98 -10.14 37.32
N ASN A 307 19.81 -10.63 36.38
CA ASN A 307 20.08 -12.06 36.23
C ASN A 307 21.27 -12.57 37.07
N GLY A 308 21.90 -11.71 37.89
CA GLY A 308 23.03 -12.07 38.75
C GLY A 308 24.36 -12.32 38.01
N SER A 309 24.30 -12.67 36.72
CA SER A 309 25.46 -13.12 35.92
C SER A 309 25.86 -12.15 34.80
N ALA A 310 24.95 -11.25 34.40
CA ALA A 310 25.20 -10.25 33.38
C ALA A 310 24.29 -9.03 33.61
N SER A 311 24.71 -7.87 33.13
CA SER A 311 23.90 -6.66 33.07
C SER A 311 22.66 -6.86 32.18
N GLY A 312 21.55 -6.23 32.55
CA GLY A 312 20.26 -6.36 31.83
C GLY A 312 19.93 -5.12 31.00
N MET A 313 19.19 -5.32 29.92
CA MET A 313 18.75 -4.27 29.00
C MET A 313 17.29 -4.46 28.59
N MET A 314 16.53 -3.38 28.50
CA MET A 314 15.27 -3.32 27.77
C MET A 314 15.46 -2.43 26.54
N SER A 315 15.02 -2.90 25.37
CA SER A 315 15.34 -2.23 24.11
C SER A 315 14.11 -1.96 23.25
N VAL A 316 14.19 -0.90 22.45
CA VAL A 316 13.19 -0.53 21.45
C VAL A 316 13.86 -0.08 20.17
N LYS A 317 13.18 -0.26 19.03
CA LYS A 317 13.55 0.34 17.76
C LYS A 317 12.68 1.57 17.52
N VAL A 318 13.30 2.72 17.26
CA VAL A 318 12.61 3.99 16.98
C VAL A 318 13.14 4.63 15.70
N LYS A 319 12.28 5.38 15.02
CA LYS A 319 12.67 6.24 13.91
C LYS A 319 13.01 7.63 14.42
N LEU A 320 14.17 8.15 14.04
CA LEU A 320 14.66 9.47 14.45
C LEU A 320 15.18 10.21 13.22
N LEU A 321 15.06 11.53 13.21
CA LEU A 321 15.57 12.36 12.12
C LEU A 321 17.09 12.26 12.08
N PRO A 322 17.70 12.19 10.88
CA PRO A 322 19.15 12.24 10.74
C PRO A 322 19.75 13.55 11.29
N ASN A 323 20.97 13.48 11.81
CA ASN A 323 21.76 14.62 12.30
C ASN A 323 21.01 15.55 13.28
N THR A 324 20.12 14.98 14.09
CA THR A 324 19.20 15.72 14.97
C THR A 324 19.50 15.40 16.43
N THR A 325 19.50 16.43 17.29
CA THR A 325 19.74 16.27 18.73
C THR A 325 18.46 15.87 19.45
N TYR A 326 18.57 14.90 20.36
CA TYR A 326 17.48 14.38 21.18
C TYR A 326 17.84 14.40 22.66
N MET A 327 16.81 14.57 23.50
CA MET A 327 16.87 14.50 24.95
C MET A 327 16.11 13.26 25.45
N LEU A 328 16.78 12.40 26.21
CA LEU A 328 16.16 11.28 26.92
C LEU A 328 16.14 11.56 28.42
N SER A 329 14.96 11.48 29.05
CA SER A 329 14.78 11.63 30.50
C SER A 329 13.79 10.61 31.07
N GLY A 330 13.71 10.51 32.40
CA GLY A 330 12.87 9.56 33.13
C GLY A 330 13.64 8.75 34.16
N VAL A 331 13.00 7.76 34.76
CA VAL A 331 13.63 6.85 35.73
C VAL A 331 14.32 5.71 34.97
N THR A 332 15.65 5.80 34.85
CA THR A 332 16.52 4.79 34.25
C THR A 332 17.94 4.94 34.83
N ASP A 333 18.77 3.90 34.70
CA ASP A 333 20.20 3.94 35.09
C ASP A 333 21.04 4.54 33.96
N THR A 334 21.34 3.75 32.93
CA THR A 334 22.03 4.22 31.73
C THR A 334 21.26 3.86 30.47
N TYR A 335 21.52 4.57 29.38
CA TYR A 335 21.00 4.21 28.07
C TYR A 335 22.11 4.11 27.02
N TYR A 336 21.81 3.30 26.01
CA TYR A 336 22.67 3.02 24.87
C TYR A 336 21.89 3.22 23.59
N VAL A 337 22.52 3.84 22.60
CA VAL A 337 21.94 4.11 21.27
C VAL A 337 22.84 3.50 20.21
N TYR A 338 22.27 2.62 19.41
CA TYR A 338 22.93 1.97 18.30
C TYR A 338 22.22 2.31 17.00
N ASP A 339 22.98 2.53 15.94
CA ASP A 339 22.46 2.58 14.59
C ASP A 339 21.87 1.22 14.20
N ALA A 340 20.63 1.19 13.70
CA ALA A 340 19.93 -0.07 13.49
C ALA A 340 20.48 -0.92 12.33
N TYR A 341 21.27 -0.32 11.43
CA TYR A 341 21.81 -0.99 10.25
C TYR A 341 23.24 -1.46 10.47
N THR A 342 24.10 -0.57 10.93
CA THR A 342 25.53 -0.84 11.15
C THR A 342 25.79 -1.48 12.51
N LEU A 343 24.82 -1.42 13.42
CA LEU A 343 24.95 -1.82 14.83
C LEU A 343 26.07 -1.08 15.57
N SER A 344 26.56 0.02 14.99
CA SER A 344 27.60 0.85 15.59
C SER A 344 27.03 1.63 16.76
N GLY A 345 27.77 1.64 17.87
CA GLY A 345 27.40 2.37 19.07
C GLY A 345 27.60 3.87 18.88
N PHE A 346 26.53 4.66 18.98
CA PHE A 346 26.56 6.10 18.76
C PHE A 346 26.63 6.88 20.09
N ALA A 347 25.78 6.51 21.04
CA ALA A 347 25.72 7.16 22.35
C ALA A 347 25.51 6.08 23.43
N ASN A 348 26.60 5.67 24.07
CA ASN A 348 26.64 4.51 24.95
C ASN A 348 27.00 4.89 26.39
N GLY A 349 26.29 4.31 27.36
CA GLY A 349 26.54 4.55 28.78
C GLY A 349 26.17 5.96 29.24
N ARG A 350 25.15 6.57 28.63
CA ARG A 350 24.64 7.90 28.96
C ARG A 350 23.63 7.81 30.10
N SER A 351 23.56 8.84 30.95
CA SER A 351 22.58 8.93 32.05
C SER A 351 21.31 9.66 31.62
N SER A 352 20.20 9.43 32.34
CA SER A 352 18.97 10.21 32.18
C SER A 352 19.23 11.73 32.24
N GLY A 353 18.55 12.51 31.40
CA GLY A 353 18.73 13.96 31.31
C GLY A 353 19.92 14.42 30.46
N THR A 354 20.49 13.52 29.65
CA THR A 354 21.58 13.85 28.72
C THR A 354 21.12 13.74 27.27
N THR A 355 21.75 14.52 26.40
CA THR A 355 21.46 14.55 24.97
C THR A 355 22.35 13.59 24.17
N PHE A 356 21.86 13.17 23.01
CA PHE A 356 22.66 12.62 21.93
C PHE A 356 22.23 13.25 20.60
N THR A 357 23.08 13.20 19.58
CA THR A 357 22.72 13.61 18.22
C THR A 357 22.70 12.37 17.36
N THR A 358 21.80 12.23 16.40
CA THR A 358 21.79 11.09 15.47
C THR A 358 22.85 11.27 14.37
N GLY A 359 23.17 10.18 13.68
CA GLY A 359 23.99 10.19 12.46
C GLY A 359 23.13 10.35 11.20
N ALA A 360 23.59 9.80 10.08
CA ALA A 360 22.88 9.87 8.79
C ALA A 360 21.70 8.89 8.65
N ALA A 361 21.60 7.90 9.53
CA ALA A 361 20.49 6.93 9.53
C ALA A 361 19.22 7.53 10.13
N ASP A 362 18.09 6.88 9.86
CA ASP A 362 16.77 7.26 10.34
C ASP A 362 16.14 6.23 11.31
N GLU A 363 16.84 5.13 11.60
CA GLU A 363 16.41 4.06 12.50
C GLU A 363 17.49 3.72 13.54
N TYR A 364 17.08 3.69 14.81
CA TYR A 364 17.97 3.47 15.95
C TYR A 364 17.40 2.44 16.93
N TYR A 365 18.28 1.61 17.49
CA TYR A 365 17.99 0.81 18.67
C TYR A 365 18.38 1.59 19.92
N ILE A 366 17.43 1.80 20.83
CA ILE A 366 17.69 2.41 22.13
C ILE A 366 17.45 1.38 23.22
N GLY A 367 18.45 1.18 24.07
CA GLY A 367 18.41 0.26 25.20
C GLY A 367 18.55 0.98 26.54
N LEU A 368 17.61 0.78 27.45
CA LEU A 368 17.74 1.13 28.86
C LEU A 368 18.48 0.00 29.57
N TYR A 369 19.63 0.32 30.15
CA TYR A 369 20.61 -0.62 30.63
C TYR A 369 20.83 -0.43 32.13
N ASN A 370 20.80 -1.53 32.88
CA ASN A 370 21.26 -1.57 34.26
C ASN A 370 22.65 -2.18 34.29
N ARG A 371 23.67 -1.38 34.58
CA ARG A 371 25.09 -1.82 34.48
C ARG A 371 25.46 -2.92 35.47
N THR A 372 24.73 -3.07 36.56
CA THR A 372 25.19 -3.88 37.70
C THR A 372 24.58 -5.28 37.68
N ALA A 373 25.33 -6.28 37.18
CA ALA A 373 24.87 -7.67 37.06
C ALA A 373 24.35 -8.29 38.38
N THR A 374 24.96 -7.91 39.50
CA THR A 374 24.63 -8.35 40.87
C THR A 374 23.97 -7.25 41.72
N GLY A 375 23.62 -6.11 41.13
CA GLY A 375 23.01 -4.98 41.83
C GLY A 375 21.49 -5.13 42.01
N PRO A 376 20.84 -4.18 42.70
CA PRO A 376 19.40 -4.21 42.89
C PRO A 376 18.66 -4.15 41.54
N SER A 377 17.56 -4.88 41.46
CA SER A 377 16.57 -4.75 40.38
C SER A 377 16.11 -3.31 40.22
N ILE A 378 15.69 -2.93 39.01
CA ILE A 378 15.36 -1.55 38.67
C ILE A 378 13.91 -1.43 38.21
N THR A 379 13.26 -0.33 38.57
CA THR A 379 11.99 0.09 37.96
C THR A 379 12.29 1.16 36.92
N PHE A 380 12.03 0.85 35.66
CA PHE A 380 12.00 1.86 34.60
C PHE A 380 10.63 2.53 34.61
N LYS A 381 10.60 3.87 34.66
CA LYS A 381 9.35 4.62 34.78
C LYS A 381 9.43 5.97 34.08
N ASP A 382 8.33 6.35 33.44
CA ASP A 382 8.13 7.69 32.86
C ASP A 382 9.28 8.11 31.93
N VAL A 383 9.78 7.14 31.14
CA VAL A 383 10.87 7.36 30.18
C VAL A 383 10.32 8.05 28.94
N ILE A 384 10.96 9.15 28.56
CA ILE A 384 10.56 10.01 27.44
C ILE A 384 11.75 10.35 26.55
N LEU A 385 11.51 10.38 25.24
CA LEU A 385 12.45 10.87 24.23
C LEU A 385 11.82 12.00 23.45
N THR A 386 12.51 13.15 23.40
CA THR A 386 12.05 14.35 22.69
C THR A 386 13.15 14.94 21.82
N GLU A 387 12.76 15.61 20.74
CA GLU A 387 13.68 16.40 19.93
C GLU A 387 14.16 17.64 20.71
N GLY A 388 15.45 17.96 20.59
CA GLY A 388 16.07 19.11 21.22
C GLY A 388 16.98 18.74 22.41
N SER A 389 17.18 19.71 23.30
CA SER A 389 18.18 19.62 24.38
C SER A 389 17.64 19.98 25.76
N THR A 390 16.32 20.14 25.88
CA THR A 390 15.65 20.51 27.13
C THR A 390 14.93 19.32 27.73
N ILE A 391 15.06 19.14 29.04
CA ILE A 391 14.24 18.16 29.78
C ILE A 391 12.80 18.68 29.79
N VAL A 392 11.86 17.84 29.37
CA VAL A 392 10.42 18.12 29.41
C VAL A 392 9.72 17.18 30.39
N PRO A 393 8.56 17.57 30.96
CA PRO A 393 7.73 16.67 31.75
C PRO A 393 7.34 15.42 30.96
N PHE A 394 7.18 14.29 31.66
CA PHE A 394 6.72 13.07 31.02
C PHE A 394 5.31 13.24 30.42
N ALA A 395 5.16 12.78 29.19
CA ALA A 395 3.91 12.60 28.50
C ALA A 395 3.89 11.21 27.84
N PRO A 396 2.74 10.50 27.82
CA PRO A 396 2.59 9.32 26.99
C PRO A 396 2.81 9.63 25.51
N GLN A 397 3.29 8.67 24.74
CA GLN A 397 3.28 8.77 23.28
C GLN A 397 1.84 8.88 22.78
N ALA A 398 1.60 9.91 21.97
CA ALA A 398 0.38 10.04 21.19
C ALA A 398 0.69 9.67 19.73
N GLU A 399 0.42 8.41 19.36
CA GLU A 399 0.46 7.99 17.96
C GLU A 399 -0.81 8.46 17.24
N GLN A 400 -0.63 9.39 16.33
CA GLN A 400 -1.69 9.92 15.48
C GLN A 400 -1.41 9.56 14.03
N TYR A 401 -2.46 9.50 13.22
CA TYR A 401 -2.33 9.13 11.82
C TYR A 401 -3.47 9.68 10.97
N VAL A 402 -3.22 9.77 9.67
CA VAL A 402 -4.24 9.86 8.63
C VAL A 402 -3.86 8.85 7.54
N TYR A 403 -4.80 7.96 7.20
CA TYR A 403 -4.65 6.95 6.16
C TYR A 403 -5.54 7.23 4.96
N TYR A 404 -5.02 6.94 3.76
CA TYR A 404 -5.75 6.90 2.48
C TYR A 404 -5.46 5.55 1.79
N PRO A 405 -6.03 4.44 2.30
CA PRO A 405 -5.59 3.08 1.96
C PRO A 405 -5.84 2.68 0.50
N ASP A 406 -6.88 3.23 -0.13
CA ASP A 406 -7.43 2.86 -1.42
C ASP A 406 -7.61 4.05 -2.37
N CYS A 407 -6.82 5.12 -2.18
CA CYS A 407 -6.93 6.34 -2.99
C CYS A 407 -6.61 6.14 -4.48
N GLN A 408 -5.71 5.22 -4.85
CA GLN A 408 -5.42 4.83 -6.25
C GLN A 408 -5.27 6.01 -7.23
N LEU A 409 -4.49 7.04 -6.86
CA LEU A 409 -4.37 8.27 -7.63
C LEU A 409 -3.37 8.09 -8.78
N ALA A 410 -3.87 8.06 -10.01
CA ALA A 410 -3.09 7.76 -11.21
C ALA A 410 -2.62 9.01 -11.97
N SER A 411 -1.73 8.82 -12.95
CA SER A 411 -1.32 9.82 -13.93
C SER A 411 -1.03 9.19 -15.29
N ASN A 412 -0.80 10.02 -16.31
CA ASN A 412 -0.03 9.61 -17.46
C ASN A 412 1.47 9.52 -17.10
N LEU A 413 2.28 8.88 -17.95
CA LEU A 413 3.69 8.59 -17.63
C LEU A 413 4.56 9.84 -17.47
N ASP A 414 4.23 10.93 -18.15
CA ASP A 414 4.93 12.21 -18.00
C ASP A 414 4.39 13.10 -16.85
N SER A 415 3.36 12.61 -16.14
CA SER A 415 2.70 13.30 -15.02
C SER A 415 2.07 14.67 -15.34
N THR A 416 1.83 14.98 -16.63
CA THR A 416 1.15 16.23 -17.03
C THR A 416 -0.35 16.21 -16.75
N VAL A 417 -0.95 15.02 -16.69
CA VAL A 417 -2.36 14.82 -16.29
C VAL A 417 -2.37 13.79 -15.16
N CYS A 418 -2.99 14.14 -14.03
CA CYS A 418 -3.10 13.28 -12.87
C CYS A 418 -4.48 13.36 -12.21
N ASP A 419 -4.82 12.31 -11.48
CA ASP A 419 -5.86 12.38 -10.45
C ASP A 419 -5.42 13.33 -9.33
N GLU A 420 -6.38 13.90 -8.62
CA GLU A 420 -6.09 14.78 -7.48
C GLU A 420 -7.06 14.48 -6.33
N LEU A 421 -6.49 14.14 -5.18
CA LEU A 421 -7.23 14.05 -3.93
C LEU A 421 -7.39 15.44 -3.33
N TYR A 422 -8.57 15.73 -2.80
CA TYR A 422 -8.86 16.94 -2.05
C TYR A 422 -9.86 16.65 -0.93
N THR A 423 -9.98 17.58 0.02
CA THR A 423 -11.00 17.52 1.07
C THR A 423 -12.13 18.47 0.71
N ASP A 424 -13.36 17.96 0.63
CA ASP A 424 -14.52 18.76 0.26
C ASP A 424 -15.03 19.63 1.41
N ASN A 425 -16.08 20.42 1.12
CA ASN A 425 -16.68 21.32 2.11
C ASN A 425 -17.36 20.59 3.28
N THR A 426 -17.55 19.26 3.19
CA THR A 426 -18.10 18.39 4.24
C THR A 426 -17.01 17.67 5.04
N GLY A 427 -15.74 17.93 4.77
CA GLY A 427 -14.62 17.25 5.42
C GLY A 427 -14.44 15.81 4.95
N GLN A 428 -15.03 15.42 3.81
CA GLN A 428 -14.83 14.11 3.18
C GLN A 428 -13.68 14.20 2.18
N ALA A 429 -12.76 13.23 2.25
CA ALA A 429 -11.75 13.05 1.23
C ALA A 429 -12.41 12.60 -0.08
N ARG A 430 -12.06 13.25 -1.18
CA ARG A 430 -12.57 12.96 -2.54
C ARG A 430 -11.42 12.96 -3.53
N ALA A 431 -11.60 12.29 -4.66
CA ALA A 431 -10.65 12.33 -5.77
C ALA A 431 -11.34 12.80 -7.04
N THR A 432 -10.75 13.81 -7.67
CA THR A 432 -11.00 14.10 -9.08
C THR A 432 -10.24 13.07 -9.93
N ARG A 433 -10.98 12.17 -10.57
CA ARG A 433 -10.47 11.12 -11.45
C ARG A 433 -10.33 11.63 -12.86
N ARG A 434 -9.11 11.54 -13.38
CA ARG A 434 -8.75 11.67 -14.79
C ARG A 434 -8.47 10.31 -15.41
N PHE A 435 -8.23 9.28 -14.61
CA PHE A 435 -7.94 7.92 -15.08
C PHE A 435 -8.87 6.89 -14.48
N LYS A 436 -8.97 5.75 -15.16
CA LYS A 436 -9.68 4.57 -14.68
C LYS A 436 -8.90 3.32 -15.00
N THR A 437 -8.95 2.35 -14.09
CA THR A 437 -8.42 1.00 -14.30
C THR A 437 -9.53 0.02 -14.65
N MET A 438 -9.22 -0.96 -15.50
CA MET A 438 -10.15 -2.01 -15.92
C MET A 438 -9.42 -3.34 -16.07
N ASP A 439 -9.92 -4.37 -15.37
CA ASP A 439 -9.44 -5.73 -15.56
C ASP A 439 -10.08 -6.33 -16.82
N LEU A 440 -9.23 -6.77 -17.75
CA LEU A 440 -9.65 -7.31 -19.04
C LEU A 440 -9.92 -8.81 -18.91
N THR A 441 -11.11 -9.12 -18.40
CA THR A 441 -11.57 -10.50 -18.17
C THR A 441 -12.24 -11.11 -19.41
N GLY A 442 -12.34 -12.44 -19.46
CA GLY A 442 -13.06 -13.14 -20.54
C GLY A 442 -14.58 -12.93 -20.57
N ASP A 443 -15.17 -12.24 -19.59
CA ASP A 443 -16.61 -11.93 -19.60
C ASP A 443 -16.94 -10.69 -20.45
N LEU A 444 -15.93 -9.96 -20.91
CA LEU A 444 -16.10 -8.76 -21.73
C LEU A 444 -16.52 -9.11 -23.17
N ALA A 445 -17.02 -8.10 -23.88
CA ALA A 445 -17.50 -8.19 -25.25
C ALA A 445 -16.34 -8.27 -26.28
N TRP A 446 -15.52 -9.32 -26.16
CA TRP A 446 -14.39 -9.57 -27.06
C TRP A 446 -14.83 -9.88 -28.48
N SER A 447 -14.03 -9.43 -29.46
CA SER A 447 -14.14 -9.84 -30.85
C SER A 447 -12.76 -9.90 -31.52
N PHE A 448 -12.68 -10.57 -32.66
CA PHE A 448 -11.45 -10.62 -33.45
C PHE A 448 -11.19 -9.27 -34.12
N GLY A 449 -9.96 -8.75 -34.00
CA GLY A 449 -9.60 -7.41 -34.48
C GLY A 449 -9.33 -7.33 -35.99
N GLY A 450 -9.32 -8.46 -36.69
CA GLY A 450 -9.11 -8.52 -38.15
C GLY A 450 -7.64 -8.63 -38.56
N SER A 451 -7.39 -8.58 -39.87
CA SER A 451 -6.07 -8.83 -40.47
C SER A 451 -5.08 -7.67 -40.30
N VAL A 452 -5.55 -6.42 -40.08
CA VAL A 452 -4.67 -5.25 -39.93
C VAL A 452 -3.88 -5.28 -38.61
N VAL A 453 -4.39 -6.00 -37.62
CA VAL A 453 -3.79 -6.15 -36.28
C VAL A 453 -3.33 -7.59 -36.02
N SER A 454 -3.29 -8.43 -37.06
CA SER A 454 -2.82 -9.81 -37.01
C SER A 454 -1.68 -10.02 -38.00
N GLY A 455 -0.77 -10.95 -37.72
CA GLY A 455 0.36 -11.22 -38.60
C GLY A 455 1.03 -12.54 -38.27
N THR A 456 2.26 -12.72 -38.77
CA THR A 456 3.05 -13.92 -38.49
C THR A 456 3.43 -13.98 -37.01
N GLY A 457 2.99 -15.03 -36.32
CA GLY A 457 3.28 -15.29 -34.91
C GLY A 457 2.42 -14.51 -33.90
N TYR A 458 1.35 -13.83 -34.33
CA TYR A 458 0.43 -13.13 -33.42
C TYR A 458 -0.97 -12.89 -34.02
N LYS A 459 -1.95 -12.68 -33.15
CA LYS A 459 -3.34 -12.35 -33.53
C LYS A 459 -3.85 -11.14 -32.77
N GLY A 460 -4.59 -10.28 -33.48
CA GLY A 460 -5.22 -9.10 -32.91
C GLY A 460 -6.65 -9.36 -32.45
N VAL A 461 -6.98 -8.90 -31.26
CA VAL A 461 -8.32 -8.93 -30.67
C VAL A 461 -8.73 -7.52 -30.24
N GLN A 462 -10.03 -7.31 -30.05
CA GLN A 462 -10.54 -6.02 -29.62
C GLN A 462 -11.65 -6.14 -28.56
N VAL A 463 -11.76 -5.11 -27.72
CA VAL A 463 -12.81 -4.96 -26.73
C VAL A 463 -13.29 -3.50 -26.66
N PRO A 464 -14.61 -3.24 -26.54
CA PRO A 464 -15.12 -1.89 -26.36
C PRO A 464 -14.66 -1.27 -25.03
N VAL A 465 -14.23 -0.02 -25.09
CA VAL A 465 -13.91 0.86 -23.95
C VAL A 465 -14.51 2.24 -24.22
N THR A 466 -15.50 2.63 -23.43
CA THR A 466 -16.26 3.89 -23.60
C THR A 466 -15.76 5.00 -22.66
N GLY A 467 -16.08 6.26 -22.97
CA GLY A 467 -15.82 7.40 -22.07
C GLY A 467 -14.34 7.74 -21.85
N LYS A 468 -13.50 7.61 -22.87
CA LYS A 468 -12.04 7.63 -22.77
C LYS A 468 -11.35 8.62 -23.72
N MET A 469 -10.08 8.93 -23.47
CA MET A 469 -9.14 9.54 -24.42
C MET A 469 -8.16 8.49 -24.98
N ASP A 470 -7.46 8.80 -26.08
CA ASP A 470 -6.37 7.97 -26.63
C ASP A 470 -5.09 8.14 -25.78
N SER A 471 -5.13 7.57 -24.58
CA SER A 471 -4.03 7.58 -23.60
C SER A 471 -4.24 6.40 -22.67
N ALA A 472 -3.41 5.36 -22.81
CA ALA A 472 -3.52 4.15 -22.03
C ALA A 472 -2.21 3.38 -21.87
N ILE A 473 -2.16 2.61 -20.79
CA ILE A 473 -1.08 1.68 -20.45
C ILE A 473 -1.75 0.35 -20.09
N LEU A 474 -1.17 -0.76 -20.56
CA LEU A 474 -1.73 -2.09 -20.39
C LEU A 474 -0.67 -3.04 -19.90
N SER A 475 -0.92 -3.69 -18.76
CA SER A 475 -0.13 -4.81 -18.29
C SER A 475 -0.80 -6.12 -18.68
N LYS A 476 0.01 -7.06 -19.16
CA LYS A 476 -0.35 -8.45 -19.44
C LYS A 476 -0.57 -9.24 -18.14
N TYR A 477 -1.18 -10.42 -18.25
CA TYR A 477 -1.36 -11.35 -17.13
C TYR A 477 -0.06 -11.70 -16.38
N ASP A 478 1.06 -11.76 -17.11
CA ASP A 478 2.39 -12.03 -16.59
C ASP A 478 3.11 -10.76 -16.08
N GLY A 479 2.46 -9.60 -16.16
CA GLY A 479 2.98 -8.30 -15.75
C GLY A 479 3.71 -7.53 -16.84
N LYS A 480 3.96 -8.11 -18.03
CA LYS A 480 4.63 -7.40 -19.12
C LYS A 480 3.82 -6.18 -19.56
N ILE A 481 4.48 -5.03 -19.71
CA ILE A 481 3.84 -3.83 -20.25
C ILE A 481 3.78 -3.92 -21.78
N LEU A 482 2.58 -3.79 -22.34
CA LEU A 482 2.38 -3.87 -23.78
C LEU A 482 2.88 -2.60 -24.47
N THR A 483 3.52 -2.77 -25.63
CA THR A 483 4.03 -1.64 -26.41
C THR A 483 2.86 -0.89 -27.04
N TYR A 484 2.78 0.42 -26.80
CA TYR A 484 1.82 1.28 -27.49
C TYR A 484 2.17 1.40 -28.98
N ARG A 485 1.16 1.34 -29.83
CA ARG A 485 1.23 1.62 -31.26
C ARG A 485 0.27 2.76 -31.54
N ALA A 486 0.74 3.76 -32.26
CA ALA A 486 -0.11 4.88 -32.65
C ALA A 486 -1.33 4.39 -33.44
N THR A 487 -2.48 5.04 -33.26
CA THR A 487 -3.69 4.74 -34.01
C THR A 487 -3.41 4.78 -35.53
N GLY A 488 -3.77 3.71 -36.24
CA GLY A 488 -3.51 3.55 -37.68
C GLY A 488 -2.14 2.92 -38.03
N ALA A 489 -1.20 2.84 -37.08
CA ALA A 489 0.01 2.04 -37.26
C ALA A 489 -0.31 0.56 -37.03
N GLY A 490 -0.12 -0.27 -38.05
CA GLY A 490 -0.30 -1.72 -37.93
C GLY A 490 0.57 -2.33 -36.82
N PHE A 491 0.09 -3.42 -36.23
CA PHE A 491 0.88 -4.21 -35.30
C PHE A 491 1.96 -4.99 -36.04
N THR A 492 3.13 -5.10 -35.44
CA THR A 492 4.33 -5.76 -36.00
C THR A 492 4.74 -7.01 -35.22
N GLY A 493 4.03 -7.33 -34.14
CA GLY A 493 4.32 -8.46 -33.27
C GLY A 493 3.24 -8.65 -32.21
N GLY A 494 3.39 -9.68 -31.39
CA GLY A 494 2.59 -9.87 -30.18
C GLY A 494 2.93 -8.86 -29.08
N ASP A 495 2.06 -8.76 -28.08
CA ASP A 495 2.20 -7.88 -26.91
C ASP A 495 2.26 -6.38 -27.27
N GLN A 496 1.40 -5.97 -28.21
CA GLN A 496 1.20 -4.56 -28.57
C GLN A 496 -0.25 -4.15 -28.34
N GLN A 497 -0.48 -2.86 -28.11
CA GLN A 497 -1.81 -2.30 -27.94
C GLN A 497 -2.00 -0.98 -28.69
N THR A 498 -3.25 -0.66 -29.00
CA THR A 498 -3.67 0.70 -29.39
C THR A 498 -5.08 0.96 -28.87
N LEU A 499 -5.31 2.17 -28.38
CA LEU A 499 -6.61 2.60 -27.87
C LEU A 499 -7.23 3.61 -28.83
N THR A 500 -8.12 3.15 -29.69
CA THR A 500 -8.63 3.97 -30.80
C THR A 500 -9.75 4.93 -30.37
N ALA A 501 -9.91 6.00 -31.15
CA ALA A 501 -11.01 6.95 -31.04
C ALA A 501 -12.39 6.29 -31.22
N ASP A 502 -12.49 5.24 -32.05
CA ASP A 502 -13.73 4.50 -32.36
C ASP A 502 -14.17 3.51 -31.26
N ALA A 503 -13.92 3.85 -30.01
CA ALA A 503 -14.32 3.07 -28.84
C ALA A 503 -13.57 1.75 -28.57
N PHE A 504 -12.65 1.25 -29.43
CA PHE A 504 -12.00 -0.05 -29.18
C PHE A 504 -10.57 0.04 -28.63
N LEU A 505 -10.27 -0.84 -27.66
CA LEU A 505 -8.90 -1.26 -27.35
C LEU A 505 -8.55 -2.46 -28.22
N PHE A 506 -7.49 -2.35 -29.00
CA PHE A 506 -6.91 -3.46 -29.75
C PHE A 506 -5.67 -3.99 -29.04
N ILE A 507 -5.51 -5.31 -29.05
CA ILE A 507 -4.40 -6.01 -28.41
C ILE A 507 -3.88 -7.08 -29.38
N SER A 508 -2.58 -7.11 -29.66
CA SER A 508 -1.94 -8.29 -30.28
C SER A 508 -1.50 -9.27 -29.22
N ILE A 509 -1.84 -10.53 -29.42
CA ILE A 509 -1.47 -11.64 -28.56
C ILE A 509 -0.51 -12.53 -29.34
N ALA A 510 0.65 -12.86 -28.74
CA ALA A 510 1.58 -13.77 -29.37
C ALA A 510 0.95 -15.17 -29.56
N SER A 511 1.28 -15.84 -30.66
CA SER A 511 0.86 -17.22 -30.91
C SER A 511 1.41 -18.19 -29.86
N ALA A 512 2.56 -17.87 -29.26
CA ALA A 512 3.16 -18.63 -28.16
C ALA A 512 2.32 -18.58 -26.88
N ASP A 513 1.49 -17.56 -26.68
CA ASP A 513 0.62 -17.41 -25.51
C ASP A 513 -0.79 -17.93 -25.80
N SER A 514 -1.36 -17.50 -26.91
CA SER A 514 -2.73 -17.88 -27.30
C SER A 514 -2.83 -19.31 -27.80
N GLY A 515 -1.79 -19.79 -28.47
CA GLY A 515 -1.80 -21.01 -29.25
C GLY A 515 -2.53 -20.90 -30.60
N TRP A 516 -2.83 -19.69 -31.08
CA TRP A 516 -3.47 -19.50 -32.39
C TRP A 516 -2.41 -19.34 -33.49
N GLY A 517 -2.42 -20.23 -34.48
CA GLY A 517 -1.50 -20.18 -35.62
C GLY A 517 -1.87 -19.13 -36.67
N ASP A 518 -0.93 -18.84 -37.57
CA ASP A 518 -1.05 -17.78 -38.59
C ASP A 518 -2.26 -17.95 -39.51
N SER A 519 -2.61 -19.18 -39.89
CA SER A 519 -3.77 -19.50 -40.73
C SER A 519 -5.09 -19.58 -39.97
N TYR A 520 -5.08 -19.49 -38.63
CA TYR A 520 -6.26 -19.71 -37.80
C TYR A 520 -6.91 -18.38 -37.38
N THR A 521 -8.24 -18.35 -37.41
CA THR A 521 -9.06 -17.24 -36.89
C THR A 521 -9.80 -17.73 -35.65
N PRO A 522 -9.48 -17.24 -34.45
CA PRO A 522 -10.12 -17.69 -33.22
C PRO A 522 -11.58 -17.23 -33.14
N THR A 523 -12.41 -18.07 -32.51
CA THR A 523 -13.80 -17.70 -32.21
C THR A 523 -13.88 -16.76 -31.01
N VAL A 524 -15.03 -16.09 -30.81
CA VAL A 524 -15.25 -15.23 -29.64
C VAL A 524 -15.04 -15.99 -28.32
N ASP A 525 -15.56 -17.22 -28.21
CA ASP A 525 -15.41 -18.02 -26.99
C ASP A 525 -13.97 -18.47 -26.75
N GLU A 526 -13.19 -18.70 -27.81
CA GLU A 526 -11.76 -19.00 -27.71
C GLU A 526 -10.96 -17.77 -27.24
N ILE A 527 -11.31 -16.57 -27.70
CA ILE A 527 -10.71 -15.32 -27.20
C ILE A 527 -11.05 -15.14 -25.72
N LYS A 528 -12.31 -15.36 -25.33
CA LYS A 528 -12.73 -15.29 -23.92
C LYS A 528 -11.99 -16.31 -23.04
N ALA A 529 -11.74 -17.52 -23.55
CA ALA A 529 -10.97 -18.54 -22.84
C ALA A 529 -9.52 -18.06 -22.60
N TYR A 530 -8.89 -17.38 -23.56
CA TYR A 530 -7.56 -16.78 -23.37
C TYR A 530 -7.53 -15.77 -22.23
N PHE A 531 -8.49 -14.83 -22.19
CA PHE A 531 -8.64 -13.87 -21.08
C PHE A 531 -9.20 -14.47 -19.78
N ARG A 532 -9.40 -15.79 -19.74
CA ARG A 532 -9.67 -16.60 -18.54
C ARG A 532 -8.46 -17.43 -18.11
N GLY A 533 -7.33 -17.29 -18.80
CA GLY A 533 -6.08 -17.97 -18.47
C GLY A 533 -5.87 -19.30 -19.17
N TRP A 534 -6.46 -19.49 -20.35
CA TRP A 534 -6.33 -20.73 -21.12
C TRP A 534 -5.60 -20.52 -22.44
N GLN A 535 -4.60 -21.35 -22.70
CA GLN A 535 -3.91 -21.45 -23.96
C GLN A 535 -4.54 -22.57 -24.81
N MET A 536 -4.80 -22.29 -26.08
CA MET A 536 -5.31 -23.26 -27.05
C MET A 536 -4.18 -24.09 -27.65
N GLY A 537 -4.47 -25.29 -28.12
CA GLY A 537 -3.55 -26.13 -28.88
C GLY A 537 -4.27 -27.29 -29.56
N ALA A 538 -3.49 -28.19 -30.15
CA ALA A 538 -4.01 -29.47 -30.64
C ALA A 538 -3.94 -30.53 -29.53
N TYR A 539 -4.93 -31.41 -29.46
CA TYR A 539 -4.93 -32.61 -28.63
C TYR A 539 -3.67 -33.42 -28.90
N SER A 540 -3.02 -33.95 -27.86
CA SER A 540 -1.74 -34.67 -27.92
C SER A 540 -0.53 -33.87 -28.43
N SER A 541 -0.64 -32.54 -28.57
CA SER A 541 0.53 -31.68 -28.83
C SER A 541 1.14 -31.17 -27.52
N SER A 542 2.42 -30.76 -27.56
CA SER A 542 3.11 -30.08 -26.46
C SER A 542 2.59 -28.64 -26.20
N PHE A 543 1.59 -28.18 -26.97
CA PHE A 543 1.11 -26.78 -27.05
C PHE A 543 2.23 -25.75 -27.30
N SER A 544 3.45 -26.19 -27.64
CA SER A 544 4.53 -25.32 -28.11
C SER A 544 4.37 -24.95 -29.60
N THR A 545 3.52 -25.68 -30.31
CA THR A 545 3.15 -25.39 -31.70
C THR A 545 1.71 -24.86 -31.74
N PRO A 546 1.48 -23.66 -32.29
CA PRO A 546 0.15 -23.09 -32.40
C PRO A 546 -0.80 -23.93 -33.27
N TYR A 547 -2.08 -23.95 -32.92
CA TYR A 547 -3.14 -24.60 -33.68
C TYR A 547 -3.43 -23.86 -34.99
N THR A 548 -3.31 -24.56 -36.12
CA THR A 548 -3.45 -23.99 -37.47
C THR A 548 -4.77 -24.35 -38.17
N GLY A 549 -5.69 -25.02 -37.46
CA GLY A 549 -6.99 -25.44 -38.00
C GLY A 549 -7.15 -26.95 -38.25
N SER A 550 -6.16 -27.77 -37.90
CA SER A 550 -6.19 -29.24 -38.06
C SER A 550 -5.99 -29.96 -36.72
N GLY A 551 -6.66 -31.11 -36.56
CA GLY A 551 -6.67 -31.90 -35.34
C GLY A 551 -7.73 -31.44 -34.31
N THR A 552 -7.88 -32.23 -33.25
CA THR A 552 -8.82 -31.94 -32.15
C THR A 552 -8.31 -30.77 -31.31
N LYS A 553 -9.16 -29.79 -30.99
CA LYS A 553 -8.80 -28.65 -30.16
C LYS A 553 -8.64 -29.05 -28.69
N ALA A 554 -7.68 -28.46 -27.99
CA ALA A 554 -7.49 -28.62 -26.56
C ALA A 554 -7.10 -27.28 -25.91
N TRP A 555 -7.33 -27.16 -24.60
CA TRP A 555 -6.99 -25.98 -23.80
C TRP A 555 -6.30 -26.38 -22.52
N ARG A 556 -5.21 -25.68 -22.19
CA ARG A 556 -4.48 -25.82 -20.93
C ARG A 556 -4.39 -24.50 -20.19
N PRO A 557 -4.17 -24.49 -18.87
CA PRO A 557 -3.87 -23.26 -18.14
C PRO A 557 -2.56 -22.62 -18.64
N ILE A 558 -2.60 -21.34 -19.00
CA ILE A 558 -1.45 -20.62 -19.59
C ILE A 558 -0.29 -20.40 -18.61
N ILE A 559 -0.58 -20.41 -17.31
CA ILE A 559 0.40 -20.17 -16.25
C ILE A 559 1.10 -21.45 -15.77
N ARG A 560 0.74 -22.61 -16.31
CA ARG A 560 1.40 -23.88 -16.00
C ARG A 560 2.50 -24.19 -17.01
N ASP A 561 3.45 -25.02 -16.58
CA ASP A 561 4.50 -25.53 -17.46
C ASP A 561 3.87 -26.23 -18.67
N ALA A 562 4.54 -26.08 -19.80
CA ALA A 562 4.10 -26.68 -21.02
C ALA A 562 4.07 -28.22 -20.99
N SER A 563 4.82 -28.83 -20.07
CA SER A 563 4.84 -30.27 -19.85
C SER A 563 3.69 -30.82 -18.99
N ASP A 564 2.82 -29.97 -18.44
CA ASP A 564 1.67 -30.43 -17.66
C ASP A 564 0.59 -31.04 -18.59
N ALA A 565 0.23 -32.29 -18.34
CA ALA A 565 -0.77 -33.05 -19.12
C ALA A 565 -2.23 -32.62 -18.84
N SER A 566 -2.45 -31.65 -17.96
CA SER A 566 -3.78 -31.16 -17.59
C SER A 566 -4.38 -30.25 -18.67
N PHE A 567 -5.18 -30.81 -19.57
CA PHE A 567 -5.93 -30.06 -20.57
C PHE A 567 -7.39 -30.52 -20.68
N VAL A 568 -8.23 -29.65 -21.22
CA VAL A 568 -9.63 -29.95 -21.56
C VAL A 568 -9.84 -29.86 -23.07
N THR A 569 -10.83 -30.57 -23.60
CA THR A 569 -11.15 -30.60 -25.05
C THR A 569 -12.43 -29.85 -25.39
N THR A 570 -13.01 -29.15 -24.41
CA THR A 570 -14.11 -28.21 -24.58
C THR A 570 -13.64 -26.80 -24.23
N VAL A 571 -14.20 -25.79 -24.90
CA VAL A 571 -13.80 -24.39 -24.67
C VAL A 571 -14.10 -24.02 -23.21
N PRO A 572 -13.11 -23.61 -22.41
CA PRO A 572 -13.32 -23.27 -21.01
C PRO A 572 -14.19 -22.03 -20.80
N ALA A 573 -15.18 -22.14 -19.90
CA ALA A 573 -16.04 -21.03 -19.51
C ALA A 573 -15.62 -20.36 -18.19
N ASN A 574 -14.73 -20.99 -17.43
CA ASN A 574 -14.26 -20.54 -16.12
C ASN A 574 -12.88 -19.90 -16.19
N THR A 575 -12.65 -18.91 -15.32
CA THR A 575 -11.31 -18.37 -15.07
C THR A 575 -10.48 -19.39 -14.30
N TYR A 576 -9.22 -19.56 -14.70
CA TYR A 576 -8.26 -20.40 -13.99
C TYR A 576 -7.80 -19.72 -12.69
N GLY A 577 -7.82 -20.44 -11.56
CA GLY A 577 -7.80 -19.84 -10.21
C GLY A 577 -6.57 -18.97 -9.86
N SER A 578 -5.40 -19.25 -10.42
CA SER A 578 -4.17 -18.47 -10.20
C SER A 578 -3.82 -17.51 -11.34
N PHE A 579 -4.71 -17.35 -12.32
CA PHE A 579 -4.51 -16.42 -13.43
C PHE A 579 -4.79 -14.98 -13.01
N SER A 580 -3.82 -14.08 -13.22
CA SER A 580 -4.03 -12.64 -13.10
C SER A 580 -4.56 -12.08 -14.43
N PRO A 581 -5.64 -11.29 -14.46
CA PRO A 581 -6.11 -10.70 -15.71
C PRO A 581 -5.13 -9.65 -16.24
N TYR A 582 -5.23 -9.37 -17.54
CA TYR A 582 -4.67 -8.14 -18.11
C TYR A 582 -5.31 -6.93 -17.43
N ARG A 583 -4.55 -5.84 -17.25
CA ARG A 583 -5.04 -4.63 -16.59
C ARG A 583 -4.77 -3.39 -17.42
N LEU A 584 -5.85 -2.73 -17.83
CA LEU A 584 -5.82 -1.48 -18.57
C LEU A 584 -5.93 -0.30 -17.60
N GLN A 585 -5.07 0.68 -17.74
CA GLN A 585 -5.27 2.03 -17.22
C GLN A 585 -5.44 2.99 -18.39
N TYR A 586 -6.49 3.80 -18.39
CA TYR A 586 -6.76 4.75 -19.47
C TYR A 586 -7.29 6.08 -18.93
N GLN A 587 -7.02 7.14 -19.68
CA GLN A 587 -7.50 8.48 -19.39
C GLN A 587 -8.99 8.62 -19.76
N LEU A 588 -9.78 9.20 -18.88
CA LEU A 588 -11.21 9.47 -19.07
C LEU A 588 -11.42 10.68 -19.98
N ALA A 589 -12.41 10.62 -20.87
CA ALA A 589 -12.81 11.77 -21.70
C ALA A 589 -13.35 12.93 -20.84
N THR A 590 -14.11 12.57 -19.80
CA THR A 590 -14.68 13.51 -18.83
C THR A 590 -14.19 13.11 -17.44
N GLN A 591 -13.66 14.07 -16.69
CA GLN A 591 -13.27 13.81 -15.31
C GLN A 591 -14.48 13.40 -14.46
N THR A 592 -14.27 12.49 -13.53
CA THR A 592 -15.30 12.10 -12.54
C THR A 592 -14.82 12.45 -11.14
N ASP A 593 -15.75 12.51 -10.20
CA ASP A 593 -15.45 12.86 -8.82
C ASP A 593 -16.10 11.84 -7.88
N GLU A 594 -15.30 11.24 -7.00
CA GLU A 594 -15.74 10.15 -6.13
C GLU A 594 -15.17 10.28 -4.71
N PRO A 595 -15.91 9.79 -3.68
CA PRO A 595 -15.39 9.76 -2.32
C PRO A 595 -14.22 8.77 -2.20
N VAL A 596 -13.24 9.12 -1.38
CA VAL A 596 -12.07 8.29 -1.06
C VAL A 596 -12.13 7.95 0.43
N ARG A 597 -11.78 6.71 0.79
CA ARG A 597 -11.71 6.33 2.21
C ARG A 597 -10.55 7.06 2.87
N SER A 598 -10.84 7.65 4.03
CA SER A 598 -9.83 8.24 4.91
C SER A 598 -10.08 7.83 6.36
N GLU A 599 -9.04 7.54 7.13
CA GLU A 599 -9.14 7.17 8.55
C GLU A 599 -8.10 7.90 9.38
N GLY A 600 -8.52 8.52 10.50
CA GLY A 600 -7.66 9.22 11.45
C GLY A 600 -7.59 10.73 11.27
N ALA A 601 -6.92 11.40 12.22
CA ALA A 601 -6.66 12.84 12.27
C ALA A 601 -5.33 13.09 13.02
N ILE A 602 -4.70 14.23 12.78
CA ILE A 602 -3.44 14.64 13.43
C ILE A 602 -3.62 16.00 14.11
N MET A 603 -3.22 16.07 15.37
CA MET A 603 -3.05 17.29 16.16
C MET A 603 -1.56 17.49 16.43
N LEU A 604 -0.98 18.52 15.82
CA LEU A 604 0.39 18.91 16.10
C LEU A 604 0.46 19.51 17.51
N ALA A 605 1.41 19.05 18.31
CA ALA A 605 1.66 19.60 19.64
C ALA A 605 2.56 20.83 19.54
N GLU A 606 2.43 21.79 20.47
CA GLU A 606 3.37 22.91 20.59
C GLU A 606 4.83 22.43 20.61
N GLY A 607 5.67 23.11 19.82
CA GLY A 607 7.07 22.75 19.64
C GLY A 607 7.29 21.82 18.45
N ALA A 608 8.31 20.96 18.55
CA ALA A 608 8.73 20.07 17.48
C ALA A 608 7.84 18.82 17.39
N ASN A 609 7.44 18.49 16.16
CA ASN A 609 6.69 17.29 15.81
C ASN A 609 7.47 16.51 14.75
N THR A 610 7.42 15.19 14.82
CA THR A 610 8.05 14.32 13.84
C THR A 610 6.98 13.61 13.02
N LEU A 611 6.84 14.02 11.76
CA LEU A 611 5.89 13.43 10.82
C LEU A 611 6.58 12.41 9.92
N GLU A 612 5.96 11.26 9.74
CA GLU A 612 6.33 10.27 8.73
C GLU A 612 5.27 10.23 7.63
N VAL A 613 5.68 10.46 6.39
CA VAL A 613 4.85 10.19 5.21
C VAL A 613 5.33 8.91 4.55
N GLY A 614 4.41 7.99 4.28
CA GLY A 614 4.73 6.76 3.59
C GLY A 614 3.54 6.18 2.83
N TYR A 615 3.70 4.94 2.42
CA TYR A 615 2.71 4.20 1.64
C TYR A 615 2.74 2.70 1.99
N GLY A 616 1.77 1.94 1.47
CA GLY A 616 1.62 0.51 1.76
C GLY A 616 0.90 0.22 3.08
N ALA A 617 0.15 1.19 3.62
CA ALA A 617 -0.75 0.96 4.74
C ALA A 617 -2.00 0.19 4.28
N VAL A 618 -2.28 -0.94 4.94
CA VAL A 618 -3.52 -1.71 4.80
C VAL A 618 -4.35 -1.48 6.05
N VAL A 619 -5.61 -1.07 5.88
CA VAL A 619 -6.44 -0.53 6.96
C VAL A 619 -7.72 -1.34 7.13
N ARG A 620 -7.91 -1.90 8.34
CA ARG A 620 -9.03 -2.78 8.71
C ARG A 620 -9.15 -4.04 7.83
N GLU A 621 -8.04 -4.72 7.55
CA GLU A 621 -8.12 -6.03 6.90
C GLU A 621 -8.70 -7.06 7.88
N ARG A 622 -9.70 -7.83 7.46
CA ARG A 622 -10.25 -8.92 8.28
C ARG A 622 -9.19 -9.99 8.54
N ALA A 623 -8.91 -10.28 9.80
CA ALA A 623 -7.93 -11.28 10.19
C ALA A 623 -8.56 -12.66 10.42
N ARG A 624 -7.79 -13.68 10.07
CA ARG A 624 -8.01 -15.07 10.51
C ARG A 624 -7.22 -15.30 11.79
N ILE A 625 -7.82 -15.98 12.76
CA ILE A 625 -7.18 -16.32 14.03
C ILE A 625 -7.08 -17.84 14.14
N ALA A 626 -5.93 -18.32 14.63
CA ALA A 626 -5.72 -19.73 14.93
C ALA A 626 -5.12 -19.90 16.33
N TYR A 627 -5.31 -21.08 16.92
CA TYR A 627 -4.74 -21.44 18.20
C TYR A 627 -3.44 -22.22 18.04
N SER A 628 -2.44 -21.87 18.84
CA SER A 628 -1.10 -22.45 18.91
C SER A 628 -0.78 -22.83 20.35
N ALA A 629 -0.51 -24.12 20.60
CA ALA A 629 -0.34 -24.66 21.95
C ALA A 629 0.82 -24.03 22.75
N GLY A 630 1.81 -23.41 22.08
CA GLY A 630 2.95 -22.75 22.74
C GLY A 630 2.78 -21.23 22.93
N PHE A 631 1.89 -20.58 22.17
CA PHE A 631 1.83 -19.11 22.08
C PHE A 631 0.42 -18.53 22.28
N GLY A 632 -0.61 -19.37 22.41
CA GLY A 632 -2.01 -18.93 22.50
C GLY A 632 -2.62 -18.71 21.13
N TYR A 633 -3.41 -17.66 20.96
CA TYR A 633 -4.03 -17.33 19.67
C TYR A 633 -3.13 -16.42 18.84
N GLU A 634 -3.09 -16.64 17.53
CA GLU A 634 -2.15 -16.01 16.63
C GLU A 634 -2.84 -15.43 15.38
N VAL A 635 -2.29 -14.31 14.89
CA VAL A 635 -2.63 -13.65 13.62
C VAL A 635 -1.35 -13.40 12.83
N ASN A 636 -1.44 -13.54 11.51
CA ASN A 636 -0.33 -13.35 10.57
C ASN A 636 0.81 -14.38 10.68
N ASP A 637 0.44 -15.66 10.77
CA ASP A 637 1.38 -16.78 10.80
C ASP A 637 1.28 -17.64 9.53
N THR A 638 2.42 -18.07 8.98
CA THR A 638 2.45 -18.91 7.77
C THR A 638 2.13 -20.37 8.02
N TYR A 639 2.39 -20.88 9.22
CA TYR A 639 2.19 -22.29 9.56
C TYR A 639 0.70 -22.59 9.80
N TRP A 640 -0.01 -21.68 10.48
CA TRP A 640 -1.42 -21.85 10.82
C TRP A 640 -2.39 -21.25 9.81
N SER A 641 -1.91 -20.84 8.62
CA SER A 641 -2.72 -20.24 7.56
C SER A 641 -3.54 -19.02 8.01
N THR A 642 -2.99 -18.22 8.93
CA THR A 642 -3.56 -16.94 9.41
C THR A 642 -2.91 -15.73 8.76
N SER A 643 -2.17 -15.95 7.67
CA SER A 643 -1.46 -14.91 6.92
C SER A 643 -2.43 -13.83 6.46
N LEU A 644 -2.03 -12.57 6.67
CA LEU A 644 -2.68 -11.41 6.07
C LEU A 644 -2.41 -11.38 4.55
N ALA A 645 -3.09 -10.52 3.83
CA ALA A 645 -3.01 -10.44 2.37
C ALA A 645 -1.57 -10.17 1.87
N TYR A 646 -0.80 -9.37 2.61
CA TYR A 646 0.58 -9.02 2.29
C TYR A 646 1.52 -9.38 3.44
N ARG A 647 2.78 -9.73 3.13
CA ARG A 647 3.79 -9.92 4.18
C ARG A 647 3.89 -8.64 4.99
N THR A 648 3.86 -8.76 6.30
CA THR A 648 3.71 -7.60 7.18
C THR A 648 5.06 -7.07 7.64
N LYS A 649 5.30 -5.77 7.45
CA LYS A 649 6.47 -5.06 7.99
C LYS A 649 6.27 -4.73 9.48
N ASP A 650 5.12 -4.15 9.82
CA ASP A 650 4.73 -3.84 11.19
C ASP A 650 3.21 -3.93 11.35
N ILE A 651 2.73 -4.46 12.48
CA ILE A 651 1.33 -4.44 12.86
C ILE A 651 1.10 -3.20 13.71
N LEU A 652 0.24 -2.30 13.22
CA LEU A 652 -0.02 -1.03 13.89
C LEU A 652 -1.11 -1.19 14.96
N ASN A 653 -2.25 -1.76 14.58
CA ASN A 653 -3.39 -1.98 15.48
C ASN A 653 -4.15 -3.26 15.11
N ILE A 654 -4.68 -3.93 16.14
CA ILE A 654 -5.68 -4.99 16.00
C ILE A 654 -6.97 -4.48 16.62
N TYR A 655 -8.09 -4.78 15.98
CA TYR A 655 -9.41 -4.34 16.39
C TYR A 655 -10.30 -5.54 16.64
N ARG A 656 -11.11 -5.47 17.69
CA ARG A 656 -12.18 -6.40 18.00
C ARG A 656 -13.49 -5.63 17.96
N ASP A 657 -14.42 -6.05 17.09
CA ASP A 657 -15.69 -5.35 16.85
C ASP A 657 -15.49 -3.85 16.58
N SER A 658 -14.54 -3.53 15.71
CA SER A 658 -14.12 -2.16 15.32
C SER A 658 -13.41 -1.32 16.40
N ILE A 659 -13.24 -1.81 17.62
CA ILE A 659 -12.54 -1.12 18.72
C ILE A 659 -11.11 -1.65 18.84
N ILE A 660 -10.12 -0.77 19.07
CA ILE A 660 -8.73 -1.19 19.26
C ILE A 660 -8.62 -2.17 20.44
N ASP A 661 -8.10 -3.36 20.15
CA ASP A 661 -7.82 -4.39 21.13
C ASP A 661 -6.33 -4.38 21.48
N LYS A 662 -6.01 -3.81 22.65
CA LYS A 662 -4.65 -3.65 23.15
C LYS A 662 -4.06 -4.93 23.80
N SER A 663 -4.82 -6.02 23.84
CA SER A 663 -4.39 -7.26 24.50
C SER A 663 -3.42 -8.10 23.67
N TRP A 664 -3.30 -7.80 22.37
CA TRP A 664 -2.40 -8.50 21.45
C TRP A 664 -0.95 -8.03 21.58
N ALA A 665 -0.03 -8.98 21.68
CA ALA A 665 1.41 -8.74 21.71
C ALA A 665 2.05 -9.03 20.34
N ARG A 666 2.92 -8.13 19.88
CA ARG A 666 3.69 -8.32 18.64
C ARG A 666 4.88 -9.25 18.89
N GLN A 667 5.12 -10.17 17.95
CA GLN A 667 6.23 -11.12 18.01
C GLN A 667 7.00 -11.10 16.68
N SER A 668 8.32 -11.09 16.75
CA SER A 668 9.22 -11.21 15.58
C SER A 668 9.82 -12.61 15.42
N HIS A 669 9.61 -13.51 16.39
CA HIS A 669 10.08 -14.90 16.35
C HIS A 669 8.96 -15.87 15.94
N GLY A 670 9.34 -17.09 15.55
CA GLY A 670 8.42 -18.12 15.06
C GLY A 670 8.33 -18.10 13.53
N THR A 671 7.11 -18.18 12.99
CA THR A 671 6.82 -18.21 11.55
C THR A 671 5.92 -17.05 11.10
N PRO A 672 6.30 -15.79 11.38
CA PRO A 672 5.51 -14.64 10.92
C PRO A 672 5.47 -14.58 9.39
N TYR A 673 4.32 -14.22 8.82
CA TYR A 673 4.23 -13.89 7.41
C TYR A 673 4.75 -12.47 7.17
N GLY A 674 6.06 -12.35 6.93
CA GLY A 674 6.80 -11.09 6.90
C GLY A 674 7.77 -10.97 8.07
N LEU A 675 7.75 -9.85 8.78
CA LEU A 675 8.66 -9.56 9.90
C LEU A 675 8.00 -9.68 11.28
N VAL A 676 6.67 -9.68 11.35
CA VAL A 676 5.92 -9.65 12.60
C VAL A 676 4.63 -10.45 12.53
N ARG A 677 4.25 -11.05 13.65
CA ARG A 677 2.94 -11.64 13.92
C ARG A 677 2.39 -11.09 15.22
N ALA A 678 1.10 -11.31 15.50
CA ALA A 678 0.50 -10.94 16.77
C ALA A 678 -0.01 -12.17 17.52
N THR A 679 0.19 -12.20 18.82
CA THR A 679 -0.18 -13.31 19.70
C THR A 679 -0.93 -12.80 20.94
N ILE A 680 -1.87 -13.57 21.44
CA ILE A 680 -2.56 -13.31 22.70
C ILE A 680 -2.64 -14.61 23.52
N PRO A 681 -2.43 -14.59 24.86
CA PRO A 681 -2.40 -15.80 25.68
C PRO A 681 -3.64 -16.69 25.55
N ALA A 682 -3.44 -18.01 25.66
CA ALA A 682 -4.49 -19.04 25.49
C ALA A 682 -5.71 -18.87 26.40
N ASN A 683 -5.53 -18.29 27.59
CA ASN A 683 -6.58 -18.02 28.57
C ASN A 683 -7.38 -16.73 28.28
N SER A 684 -7.05 -16.03 27.19
CA SER A 684 -7.76 -14.80 26.81
C SER A 684 -9.10 -15.15 26.16
N PRO A 685 -10.17 -14.38 26.43
CA PRO A 685 -11.49 -14.64 25.87
C PRO A 685 -11.52 -14.22 24.39
N ILE A 686 -11.07 -15.11 23.50
CA ILE A 686 -11.38 -14.98 22.07
C ILE A 686 -12.87 -15.28 21.88
N THR A 687 -13.62 -14.24 21.53
CA THR A 687 -15.05 -14.31 21.21
C THR A 687 -15.26 -14.58 19.71
N SER A 688 -16.50 -14.84 19.30
CA SER A 688 -16.92 -14.86 17.89
C SER A 688 -16.97 -13.46 17.24
N ALA A 689 -16.22 -12.50 17.79
CA ALA A 689 -16.13 -11.13 17.30
C ALA A 689 -15.42 -11.07 15.95
N VAL A 690 -15.64 -9.98 15.21
CA VAL A 690 -14.86 -9.70 14.00
C VAL A 690 -13.54 -9.07 14.41
N TYR A 691 -12.44 -9.66 13.94
CA TYR A 691 -11.10 -9.12 14.15
C TYR A 691 -10.58 -8.50 12.86
N GLU A 692 -10.01 -7.31 12.99
CA GLU A 692 -9.43 -6.57 11.89
C GLU A 692 -8.03 -6.09 12.25
N VAL A 693 -7.17 -5.93 11.26
CA VAL A 693 -5.78 -5.52 11.45
C VAL A 693 -5.46 -4.36 10.53
N THR A 694 -4.81 -3.35 11.10
CA THR A 694 -4.17 -2.27 10.35
C THR A 694 -2.67 -2.45 10.45
N TYR A 695 -1.97 -2.49 9.31
CA TYR A 695 -0.55 -2.82 9.26
C TYR A 695 0.14 -2.14 8.08
N LEU A 696 1.48 -2.06 8.15
CA LEU A 696 2.32 -1.66 7.02
C LEU A 696 2.79 -2.91 6.30
N ALA A 697 2.56 -2.99 5.00
CA ALA A 697 3.06 -4.09 4.17
C ALA A 697 4.58 -3.99 3.99
N LEU A 698 5.26 -5.13 4.07
CA LEU A 698 6.65 -5.30 3.65
C LEU A 698 6.75 -5.21 2.12
N ASP A 699 5.76 -5.77 1.42
CA ASP A 699 5.63 -5.76 -0.04
C ASP A 699 4.86 -4.53 -0.54
N ALA A 700 5.25 -3.33 -0.10
CA ALA A 700 4.54 -2.10 -0.48
C ALA A 700 4.50 -1.87 -2.01
N TYR A 701 5.48 -2.42 -2.75
CA TYR A 701 5.54 -2.41 -4.22
C TYR A 701 4.39 -3.16 -4.91
N LEU A 702 3.64 -4.01 -4.19
CA LEU A 702 2.43 -4.66 -4.68
C LEU A 702 1.18 -3.77 -4.52
N ILE A 703 1.22 -2.79 -3.61
CA ILE A 703 0.06 -1.97 -3.23
C ILE A 703 0.01 -0.66 -4.02
N GLY A 704 1.14 0.01 -4.18
CA GLY A 704 1.18 1.35 -4.76
C GLY A 704 2.58 1.96 -4.77
N ILE A 705 2.62 3.29 -4.91
CA ILE A 705 3.84 4.11 -4.81
C ILE A 705 3.61 5.27 -3.84
N PRO A 706 4.68 5.87 -3.28
CA PRO A 706 4.52 7.06 -2.46
C PRO A 706 4.08 8.26 -3.30
N PRO A 707 3.29 9.20 -2.74
CA PRO A 707 3.07 10.49 -3.38
C PRO A 707 4.39 11.26 -3.46
N THR A 708 4.57 12.13 -4.46
CA THR A 708 5.76 13.00 -4.49
C THR A 708 5.75 14.01 -3.35
N GLN A 709 4.55 14.45 -2.96
CA GLN A 709 4.28 15.39 -1.89
C GLN A 709 2.81 15.30 -1.46
N ILE A 710 2.54 15.59 -0.20
CA ILE A 710 1.21 15.89 0.33
C ILE A 710 1.14 17.39 0.64
N SER A 711 0.12 18.08 0.13
CA SER A 711 -0.18 19.46 0.49
C SER A 711 -1.04 19.46 1.74
N ALA A 712 -0.59 20.11 2.80
CA ALA A 712 -1.30 20.24 4.07
C ALA A 712 -1.24 21.68 4.57
N GLU A 713 -2.00 22.01 5.60
CA GLU A 713 -1.89 23.29 6.30
C GLU A 713 -2.23 23.15 7.78
N TYR A 714 -1.86 24.16 8.56
CA TYR A 714 -2.26 24.27 9.96
C TYR A 714 -2.57 25.74 10.35
N PRO A 715 -3.57 25.97 11.22
CA PRO A 715 -3.84 27.28 11.81
C PRO A 715 -2.69 27.82 12.67
N THR A 716 -2.49 29.15 12.68
CA THR A 716 -1.34 29.81 13.33
C THR A 716 -1.67 30.58 14.61
N ASN A 717 -2.95 30.92 14.82
CA ASN A 717 -3.40 31.71 15.97
C ASN A 717 -4.69 31.15 16.59
N GLN A 718 -5.04 31.60 17.80
CA GLN A 718 -6.13 30.99 18.58
C GLN A 718 -7.48 31.06 17.86
N ARG A 719 -7.75 32.18 17.16
CA ARG A 719 -8.97 32.32 16.37
C ARG A 719 -9.04 31.30 15.25
N SER A 720 -7.99 31.20 14.41
CA SER A 720 -7.98 30.26 13.28
C SER A 720 -8.04 28.80 13.74
N VAL A 721 -7.39 28.45 14.86
CA VAL A 721 -7.53 27.13 15.50
C VAL A 721 -9.00 26.86 15.86
N THR A 722 -9.65 27.82 16.53
CA THR A 722 -11.05 27.70 16.94
C THR A 722 -11.97 27.58 15.73
N ASP A 723 -11.77 28.42 14.71
CA ASP A 723 -12.57 28.44 13.49
C ASP A 723 -12.47 27.09 12.74
N GLU A 724 -11.26 26.52 12.63
CA GLU A 724 -11.08 25.22 11.96
C GLU A 724 -11.69 24.07 12.77
N LEU A 725 -11.52 24.05 14.11
CA LEU A 725 -12.15 23.03 14.97
C LEU A 725 -13.68 23.09 14.92
N VAL A 726 -14.28 24.30 14.91
CA VAL A 726 -15.74 24.48 14.79
C VAL A 726 -16.23 24.00 13.44
N LYS A 727 -15.48 24.28 12.37
CA LYS A 727 -15.78 23.82 11.01
C LYS A 727 -15.72 22.29 10.93
N GLU A 728 -14.66 21.67 11.42
CA GLU A 728 -14.51 20.20 11.46
C GLU A 728 -15.63 19.54 12.29
N ALA A 729 -15.98 20.12 13.44
CA ALA A 729 -17.09 19.61 14.26
C ALA A 729 -18.44 19.69 13.53
N THR A 730 -18.71 20.81 12.85
CA THR A 730 -19.93 21.00 12.05
C THR A 730 -20.01 19.99 10.90
N GLN A 731 -18.89 19.77 10.22
CA GLN A 731 -18.75 18.76 9.16
C GLN A 731 -18.99 17.34 9.68
N LEU A 732 -18.41 17.01 10.84
CA LEU A 732 -18.60 15.71 11.50
C LEU A 732 -20.08 15.48 11.85
N VAL A 733 -20.75 16.47 12.45
CA VAL A 733 -22.19 16.39 12.77
C VAL A 733 -23.02 16.15 11.50
N GLY A 734 -22.71 16.85 10.40
CA GLY A 734 -23.38 16.63 9.12
C GLY A 734 -23.21 15.20 8.60
N ARG A 735 -21.97 14.69 8.60
CA ARG A 735 -21.66 13.32 8.13
C ARG A 735 -22.28 12.25 9.02
N VAL A 736 -22.24 12.41 10.34
CA VAL A 736 -22.86 11.48 11.29
C VAL A 736 -24.38 11.49 11.10
N SER A 737 -25.00 12.66 10.92
CA SER A 737 -26.44 12.75 10.64
C SER A 737 -26.83 12.06 9.33
N VAL A 738 -26.02 12.20 8.26
CA VAL A 738 -26.23 11.46 7.01
C VAL A 738 -26.08 9.96 7.21
N LEU A 739 -25.13 9.51 8.04
CA LEU A 739 -24.97 8.09 8.36
C LEU A 739 -26.15 7.55 9.16
N GLU A 740 -26.54 8.23 10.24
CA GLU A 740 -27.69 7.88 11.09
C GLU A 740 -28.98 7.83 10.25
N ASN A 741 -29.24 8.88 9.46
CA ASN A 741 -30.41 8.92 8.58
C ASN A 741 -30.31 7.94 7.42
N GLY A 742 -29.12 7.71 6.86
CA GLY A 742 -28.88 6.77 5.77
C GLY A 742 -29.05 5.31 6.21
N THR A 743 -28.67 4.98 7.45
CA THR A 743 -28.98 3.69 8.07
C THR A 743 -30.48 3.55 8.36
N ALA A 744 -31.17 4.65 8.69
CA ALA A 744 -32.63 4.67 8.85
C ALA A 744 -33.41 4.68 7.51
N GLN A 745 -32.80 5.17 6.42
CA GLN A 745 -33.39 5.35 5.09
C GLN A 745 -32.75 4.49 4.01
N ALA A 746 -32.13 3.35 4.36
CA ALA A 746 -31.63 2.41 3.36
C ALA A 746 -32.79 2.01 2.43
N LYS A 747 -32.84 2.67 1.26
CA LYS A 747 -33.86 2.50 0.23
C LYS A 747 -33.87 1.01 -0.08
N GLN A 748 -35.01 0.33 0.13
CA GLN A 748 -35.12 -1.07 -0.23
C GLN A 748 -34.64 -1.24 -1.68
N PRO A 749 -33.63 -2.10 -1.93
CA PRO A 749 -33.14 -2.32 -3.28
C PRO A 749 -34.29 -2.77 -4.18
N GLN A 750 -34.30 -2.29 -5.43
CA GLN A 750 -35.36 -2.67 -6.35
C GLN A 750 -35.28 -4.17 -6.67
N TRP A 751 -36.43 -4.84 -6.57
CA TRP A 751 -36.58 -6.22 -7.04
C TRP A 751 -36.39 -6.29 -8.55
N ILE A 752 -35.43 -7.09 -8.99
CA ILE A 752 -35.17 -7.38 -10.39
C ILE A 752 -36.01 -8.60 -10.78
N THR A 753 -36.88 -8.46 -11.78
CA THR A 753 -37.66 -9.58 -12.30
C THR A 753 -36.75 -10.57 -13.03
N ALA A 754 -36.85 -11.86 -12.70
CA ALA A 754 -36.19 -12.92 -13.43
C ALA A 754 -36.92 -13.16 -14.76
N THR A 755 -36.49 -12.47 -15.82
CA THR A 755 -37.15 -12.50 -17.15
C THR A 755 -37.01 -13.84 -17.87
N THR A 756 -36.07 -14.69 -17.46
CA THR A 756 -35.77 -15.96 -18.10
C THR A 756 -35.88 -17.11 -17.09
N LEU A 757 -37.05 -17.75 -17.08
CA LEU A 757 -37.26 -19.04 -16.42
C LEU A 757 -36.99 -20.16 -17.43
N LEU A 758 -36.34 -21.22 -16.97
CA LEU A 758 -35.87 -22.32 -17.81
C LEU A 758 -36.72 -23.58 -17.55
N ASN A 759 -36.57 -24.59 -18.41
CA ASN A 759 -37.20 -25.90 -18.27
C ASN A 759 -38.73 -25.87 -18.10
N GLY A 760 -39.39 -24.94 -18.80
CA GLY A 760 -40.86 -24.83 -18.85
C GLY A 760 -41.51 -24.17 -17.64
N TRP A 761 -40.74 -23.70 -16.66
CA TRP A 761 -41.25 -22.98 -15.50
C TRP A 761 -41.82 -21.62 -15.90
N VAL A 762 -42.99 -21.30 -15.39
CA VAL A 762 -43.67 -20.01 -15.62
C VAL A 762 -44.18 -19.44 -14.30
N ASN A 763 -44.41 -18.11 -14.25
CA ASN A 763 -45.05 -17.49 -13.09
C ASN A 763 -46.48 -18.03 -12.89
N TYR A 764 -46.90 -18.18 -11.64
CA TYR A 764 -48.17 -18.82 -11.29
C TYR A 764 -49.40 -18.07 -11.84
N GLY A 765 -49.42 -16.74 -11.75
CA GLY A 765 -50.46 -15.88 -12.31
C GLY A 765 -50.76 -14.63 -11.48
N VAL A 766 -51.90 -14.00 -11.77
CA VAL A 766 -52.39 -12.78 -11.08
C VAL A 766 -52.66 -13.08 -9.61
N GLY A 767 -52.21 -12.20 -8.71
CA GLY A 767 -52.37 -12.34 -7.26
C GLY A 767 -51.12 -12.84 -6.50
N TYR A 768 -50.06 -13.25 -7.22
CA TYR A 768 -48.79 -13.69 -6.62
C TYR A 768 -47.60 -12.89 -7.18
N PRO A 769 -46.51 -12.70 -6.40
CA PRO A 769 -45.30 -12.06 -6.92
C PRO A 769 -44.70 -12.86 -8.08
N VAL A 770 -44.22 -12.16 -9.10
CA VAL A 770 -43.41 -12.76 -10.17
C VAL A 770 -42.02 -13.10 -9.63
N ALA A 771 -41.40 -14.16 -10.17
CA ALA A 771 -40.04 -14.53 -9.82
C ALA A 771 -39.10 -13.34 -9.96
N SER A 772 -38.51 -12.94 -8.84
CA SER A 772 -37.65 -11.77 -8.73
C SER A 772 -36.56 -12.01 -7.70
N TYR A 773 -35.46 -11.28 -7.82
CA TYR A 773 -34.38 -11.27 -6.84
C TYR A 773 -33.93 -9.84 -6.55
N MET A 774 -33.41 -9.59 -5.35
CA MET A 774 -32.76 -8.35 -4.98
C MET A 774 -31.52 -8.65 -4.16
N LYS A 775 -30.56 -7.72 -4.11
CA LYS A 775 -29.43 -7.79 -3.19
C LYS A 775 -29.52 -6.60 -2.25
N ASP A 776 -29.56 -6.86 -0.95
CA ASP A 776 -29.62 -5.81 0.04
C ASP A 776 -28.27 -5.12 0.26
N ALA A 777 -28.31 -4.00 1.00
CA ALA A 777 -27.11 -3.22 1.31
C ALA A 777 -26.08 -3.99 2.16
N LEU A 778 -26.50 -5.12 2.77
CA LEU A 778 -25.65 -6.00 3.56
C LEU A 778 -25.07 -7.15 2.73
N GLY A 779 -25.35 -7.21 1.42
CA GLY A 779 -24.82 -8.24 0.52
C GLY A 779 -25.65 -9.53 0.48
N PHE A 780 -26.82 -9.58 1.11
CA PHE A 780 -27.71 -10.74 1.00
C PHE A 780 -28.56 -10.64 -0.27
N VAL A 781 -28.57 -11.72 -1.04
CA VAL A 781 -29.52 -11.92 -2.13
C VAL A 781 -30.78 -12.51 -1.54
N HIS A 782 -31.91 -11.89 -1.83
CA HIS A 782 -33.26 -12.33 -1.49
C HIS A 782 -33.99 -12.70 -2.78
N MET A 783 -34.77 -13.77 -2.75
CA MET A 783 -35.65 -14.14 -3.85
C MET A 783 -37.11 -14.11 -3.41
N ARG A 784 -38.01 -13.99 -4.39
CA ARG A 784 -39.45 -14.12 -4.21
C ARG A 784 -40.10 -14.62 -5.49
N GLY A 785 -41.30 -15.16 -5.36
CA GLY A 785 -42.19 -15.45 -6.48
C GLY A 785 -42.70 -16.87 -6.48
N LEU A 786 -43.90 -17.04 -7.03
CA LEU A 786 -44.58 -18.33 -7.11
C LEU A 786 -44.58 -18.82 -8.56
N LEU A 787 -44.07 -20.03 -8.79
CA LEU A 787 -43.87 -20.63 -10.11
C LEU A 787 -44.69 -21.90 -10.30
N LYS A 788 -44.96 -22.31 -11.55
CA LYS A 788 -45.66 -23.56 -11.91
C LYS A 788 -45.21 -24.17 -13.24
N SER A 789 -45.72 -25.36 -13.55
CA SER A 789 -45.73 -26.04 -14.85
C SER A 789 -44.38 -26.47 -15.44
N GLY A 790 -43.27 -26.24 -14.75
CA GLY A 790 -41.95 -26.65 -15.23
C GLY A 790 -41.59 -28.11 -14.98
N SER A 791 -40.45 -28.51 -15.54
CA SER A 791 -39.87 -29.83 -15.32
C SER A 791 -39.38 -29.99 -13.88
N VAL A 792 -39.69 -31.16 -13.30
CA VAL A 792 -39.29 -31.57 -11.94
C VAL A 792 -38.19 -32.64 -11.95
N ALA A 793 -37.60 -32.92 -13.12
CA ALA A 793 -36.50 -33.87 -13.21
C ALA A 793 -35.31 -33.41 -12.35
N GLN A 794 -34.65 -34.34 -11.67
CA GLN A 794 -33.56 -34.02 -10.77
C GLN A 794 -32.40 -33.31 -11.50
N GLY A 795 -31.90 -32.22 -10.92
CA GLY A 795 -30.74 -31.47 -11.41
C GLY A 795 -31.05 -30.46 -12.52
N VAL A 796 -32.31 -30.29 -12.92
CA VAL A 796 -32.70 -29.30 -13.94
C VAL A 796 -32.56 -27.87 -13.39
N THR A 797 -32.11 -26.96 -14.24
CA THR A 797 -31.91 -25.55 -13.87
C THR A 797 -33.23 -24.77 -13.97
N LEU A 798 -33.66 -24.13 -12.89
CA LEU A 798 -34.82 -23.26 -12.86
C LEU A 798 -34.53 -21.89 -13.50
N LEU A 799 -33.44 -21.25 -13.09
CA LEU A 799 -32.94 -19.98 -13.62
C LEU A 799 -31.46 -19.83 -13.28
N THR A 800 -30.81 -18.80 -13.83
CA THR A 800 -29.40 -18.49 -13.51
C THR A 800 -29.27 -17.04 -13.06
N LEU A 801 -28.69 -16.83 -11.88
CA LEU A 801 -28.45 -15.51 -11.32
C LEU A 801 -27.25 -14.81 -12.00
N PRO A 802 -27.33 -13.49 -12.21
CA PRO A 802 -26.23 -12.73 -12.80
C PRO A 802 -25.03 -12.64 -11.84
N LYS A 803 -23.85 -12.39 -12.41
CA LYS A 803 -22.63 -12.11 -11.63
C LYS A 803 -22.90 -10.92 -10.68
N GLY A 804 -22.50 -11.05 -9.42
CA GLY A 804 -22.83 -10.10 -8.34
C GLY A 804 -24.03 -10.49 -7.47
N TYR A 805 -24.77 -11.55 -7.84
CA TYR A 805 -25.88 -12.15 -7.08
C TYR A 805 -25.68 -13.66 -6.83
N ARG A 806 -24.44 -14.16 -6.96
CA ARG A 806 -24.11 -15.60 -6.87
C ARG A 806 -23.41 -15.90 -5.55
N PRO A 807 -23.71 -17.03 -4.88
CA PRO A 807 -23.06 -17.36 -3.62
C PRO A 807 -21.62 -17.81 -3.85
N GLU A 808 -20.76 -17.64 -2.83
CA GLU A 808 -19.35 -18.09 -2.86
C GLU A 808 -19.21 -19.61 -2.73
N SER A 809 -20.19 -20.25 -2.11
CA SER A 809 -20.30 -21.71 -1.97
C SER A 809 -21.72 -22.15 -2.33
N ALA A 810 -21.91 -23.42 -2.70
CA ALA A 810 -23.26 -23.91 -3.01
C ALA A 810 -24.13 -23.88 -1.75
N VAL A 811 -25.34 -23.33 -1.86
CA VAL A 811 -26.29 -23.19 -0.74
C VAL A 811 -27.54 -24.00 -1.04
N LEU A 812 -28.04 -24.72 -0.04
CA LEU A 812 -29.21 -25.60 -0.14
C LEU A 812 -30.41 -24.96 0.56
N PHE A 813 -31.58 -25.03 -0.07
CA PHE A 813 -32.86 -24.57 0.49
C PHE A 813 -33.93 -25.67 0.42
N VAL A 814 -34.87 -25.60 1.35
CA VAL A 814 -36.09 -26.42 1.37
C VAL A 814 -37.26 -25.52 0.96
N PRO A 815 -37.62 -25.47 -0.34
CA PRO A 815 -38.68 -24.60 -0.80
C PRO A 815 -40.06 -25.13 -0.42
N SER A 816 -41.02 -24.21 -0.31
CA SER A 816 -42.42 -24.61 -0.16
C SER A 816 -42.98 -25.01 -1.52
N THR A 817 -43.57 -26.20 -1.60
CA THR A 817 -44.17 -26.83 -2.79
C THR A 817 -45.17 -27.89 -2.31
N PRO A 818 -46.17 -28.32 -3.11
CA PRO A 818 -47.09 -29.38 -2.72
C PRO A 818 -46.40 -30.70 -2.35
N VAL A 819 -47.10 -31.49 -1.54
CA VAL A 819 -46.64 -32.79 -1.05
C VAL A 819 -46.25 -33.69 -2.23
N ILE A 820 -44.98 -34.08 -2.26
CA ILE A 820 -44.43 -35.00 -3.25
C ILE A 820 -44.85 -36.41 -2.83
N ASN A 821 -45.87 -36.96 -3.49
CA ASN A 821 -46.58 -38.18 -3.06
C ASN A 821 -45.82 -39.47 -3.45
N THR A 822 -44.58 -39.61 -3.00
CA THR A 822 -43.79 -40.84 -3.13
C THR A 822 -43.50 -41.44 -1.75
N VAL A 823 -43.60 -42.77 -1.66
CA VAL A 823 -43.66 -43.61 -0.45
C VAL A 823 -42.44 -43.55 0.50
N SER A 824 -41.54 -42.59 0.30
CA SER A 824 -40.36 -42.32 1.11
C SER A 824 -40.10 -40.81 1.16
N SER A 825 -41.05 -40.02 1.67
CA SER A 825 -41.08 -38.53 1.65
C SER A 825 -39.72 -37.86 1.90
N PRO A 826 -38.98 -37.41 0.87
CA PRO A 826 -37.82 -36.55 1.06
C PRO A 826 -38.30 -35.10 1.05
N LEU A 827 -37.73 -34.28 1.93
CA LEU A 827 -37.99 -32.85 1.96
C LEU A 827 -37.73 -32.24 0.56
N PRO A 828 -38.56 -31.29 0.10
CA PRO A 828 -38.29 -30.61 -1.15
C PRO A 828 -36.93 -29.92 -1.11
N ARG A 829 -36.20 -29.93 -2.22
CA ARG A 829 -34.81 -29.43 -2.28
C ARG A 829 -34.52 -28.66 -3.54
N LEU A 830 -33.94 -27.48 -3.35
CA LEU A 830 -33.42 -26.58 -4.37
C LEU A 830 -32.01 -26.15 -3.94
N ASP A 831 -31.06 -26.17 -4.88
CA ASP A 831 -29.69 -25.73 -4.61
C ASP A 831 -29.35 -24.51 -5.46
N VAL A 832 -28.67 -23.53 -4.87
CA VAL A 832 -28.07 -22.40 -5.57
C VAL A 832 -26.57 -22.68 -5.70
N LEU A 833 -26.10 -22.91 -6.92
CA LEU A 833 -24.71 -23.22 -7.21
C LEU A 833 -23.85 -21.95 -7.34
N VAL A 834 -22.54 -22.11 -7.18
CA VAL A 834 -21.55 -21.01 -7.27
C VAL A 834 -21.51 -20.33 -8.64
N ASP A 835 -21.92 -21.03 -9.70
CA ASP A 835 -22.04 -20.49 -11.05
C ASP A 835 -23.34 -19.68 -11.27
N GLY A 836 -24.18 -19.58 -10.22
CA GLY A 836 -25.44 -18.85 -10.22
C GLY A 836 -26.64 -19.68 -10.65
N ARG A 837 -26.47 -20.94 -11.07
CA ARG A 837 -27.60 -21.81 -11.43
C ARG A 837 -28.39 -22.18 -10.18
N ILE A 838 -29.70 -22.00 -10.26
CA ILE A 838 -30.65 -22.53 -9.29
C ILE A 838 -31.14 -23.85 -9.85
N ILE A 839 -30.83 -24.96 -9.20
CA ILE A 839 -31.20 -26.30 -9.65
C ILE A 839 -32.28 -26.90 -8.76
N LEU A 840 -33.19 -27.64 -9.36
CA LEU A 840 -34.27 -28.35 -8.68
C LEU A 840 -33.88 -29.81 -8.53
N ASN A 841 -33.83 -30.29 -7.29
CA ASN A 841 -33.52 -31.69 -7.02
C ASN A 841 -34.79 -32.49 -6.75
N GLN A 842 -35.72 -31.88 -6.01
CA GLN A 842 -36.94 -32.55 -5.59
C GLN A 842 -38.02 -31.52 -5.27
N VAL A 843 -38.93 -31.27 -6.21
CA VAL A 843 -40.05 -30.32 -6.06
C VAL A 843 -41.26 -30.82 -6.85
N ASP A 844 -42.44 -30.26 -6.59
CA ASP A 844 -43.64 -30.47 -7.40
C ASP A 844 -43.84 -29.27 -8.35
N ASN A 845 -44.57 -29.45 -9.45
CA ASN A 845 -44.79 -28.38 -10.45
C ASN A 845 -46.18 -27.74 -10.42
N ASN A 846 -47.04 -28.10 -9.47
CA ASN A 846 -48.29 -27.37 -9.25
C ASN A 846 -47.99 -25.97 -8.73
N TRP A 847 -47.13 -25.82 -7.72
CA TRP A 847 -46.54 -24.54 -7.34
C TRP A 847 -45.19 -24.67 -6.62
N LEU A 848 -44.31 -23.70 -6.82
CA LEU A 848 -43.01 -23.58 -6.15
C LEU A 848 -42.78 -22.14 -5.67
N ASP A 849 -42.57 -21.95 -4.36
CA ASP A 849 -42.26 -20.65 -3.77
C ASP A 849 -40.76 -20.45 -3.57
N LEU A 850 -40.25 -19.32 -4.08
CA LEU A 850 -38.85 -18.91 -3.97
C LEU A 850 -38.56 -18.01 -2.76
N SER A 851 -39.56 -17.64 -1.98
CA SER A 851 -39.42 -16.65 -0.89
C SER A 851 -38.52 -17.14 0.26
N CYS A 852 -38.24 -18.44 0.33
CA CYS A 852 -37.31 -19.02 1.30
C CYS A 852 -35.83 -18.94 0.88
N VAL A 853 -35.55 -18.54 -0.36
CA VAL A 853 -34.18 -18.52 -0.91
C VAL A 853 -33.53 -17.18 -0.57
N TYR A 854 -32.58 -17.22 0.36
CA TYR A 854 -31.76 -16.07 0.74
C TYR A 854 -30.34 -16.50 1.10
N PHE A 855 -29.32 -15.79 0.59
CA PHE A 855 -27.92 -16.14 0.85
C PHE A 855 -27.00 -14.92 0.70
N PHE A 856 -25.84 -14.97 1.36
CA PHE A 856 -24.84 -13.91 1.30
C PHE A 856 -23.97 -14.03 0.03
N VAL A 857 -23.63 -12.88 -0.55
CA VAL A 857 -22.68 -12.74 -1.65
C VAL A 857 -21.57 -11.81 -1.16
N GLY A 858 -20.34 -12.32 -1.04
CA GLY A 858 -19.19 -11.49 -0.70
C GLY A 858 -19.01 -10.37 -1.72
N ASN A 859 -18.61 -9.20 -1.23
CA ASN A 859 -18.46 -7.99 -2.04
C ASN A 859 -17.33 -8.13 -3.08
#